data_AF-A0A2E6YK99-F1
#
_entry.id   AF-A0A2E6YK99-F1
#
_cell.length_a   1.000
_cell.length_b   1.000
_cell.length_c   1.000
_cell.angle_alpha   90.00
_cell.angle_beta   90.00
_cell.angle_gamma   90.00
#
_symmetry.space_group_name_H-M   'P 1'
#
loop_
_entity.id
_entity.type
_entity.pdbx_description
1 polymer ?
#
loop_
_entity_poly.entity_id
_entity_poly.type
_entity_poly.pdbx_seq_one_letter_code
_entity_poly.pdbx_strand_id
1 'polypeptide(L)'
;MENIKLEKQKRKICKFFENNKERQFFLSCLENGIDYGLIDNLFKKKNEHKNLLQNEDVNIEALIPEKIKSHFDTFEMINDKVENTIRKQKAKSLLRAVVSGKYKKLINDKTEKIFLALSEKNITKKEISNKVTKKIASFHSSEDLNIALEKELLSDWNLAYYKDKIKDLNVSVIEEKDNSLFLKVSDFNSMRELGSSLWCVTRETTYFNHYTTNFNELNLILDFNKPESDVESKLALLTSAKGHILEAYDKEDYKIEKTKYVNKYGQINEKSFDDILDLFGRDIDMDNASGVFNTIIKENIMENRRNLRDFAYLEGYEKDVHELADEHFDYVLNSNKKVSLFYNKIVDQGLTKYLSSLDKFDKKEKDSFVYTLFQLKLEEPLYGEPDVETLVYCLSEPELKDSTLKMIKSKYKEMKDDFSMEDLEFYKTIMCSYMFSAFNEYKSKEVLEEIDNIFEIDYTDKVSLLADGLNDICTQMALYSHNYESKGMLWGYDYLNEEYGEFFLKSIQNQDEFTKVFDYSQRPELLERLVETSKFPQTFKLLSTKTIEASTKYGAQYNKRQTENIKNMIDYSIENKTGLMIDMEEYSRVVRFSEKNGKAKEILNAFNKHIENSSVEYLLSKQVVFNIFSDVNNRYLENMGIMTDDIKESVSFINNILSPKIKKALIKDKDEYDFAKEFISLLELKTEVKIKNKKSL
;
A
#
# COMPACT_ATOMS: atom_id res chain seq x y z
N MET A 1 16.67 -20.29 24.55
CA MET A 1 15.52 -21.17 24.89
C MET A 1 14.31 -20.91 24.00
N GLU A 2 14.06 -19.66 23.59
CA GLU A 2 12.93 -19.28 22.72
C GLU A 2 12.92 -19.99 21.37
N ASN A 3 14.06 -20.10 20.67
CA ASN A 3 14.14 -20.83 19.40
C ASN A 3 13.69 -22.30 19.54
N ILE A 4 14.02 -22.96 20.66
CA ILE A 4 13.59 -24.34 20.91
C ILE A 4 12.07 -24.41 21.14
N LYS A 5 11.49 -23.41 21.82
CA LYS A 5 10.03 -23.30 22.03
C LYS A 5 9.31 -23.09 20.70
N LEU A 6 9.80 -22.17 19.88
CA LEU A 6 9.26 -21.86 18.55
C LEU A 6 9.30 -23.08 17.63
N GLU A 7 10.43 -23.78 17.55
CA GLU A 7 10.57 -25.00 16.76
C GLU A 7 9.61 -26.11 17.20
N LYS A 8 9.39 -26.25 18.52
CA LYS A 8 8.37 -27.19 19.03
C LYS A 8 6.96 -26.79 18.60
N GLN A 9 6.64 -25.50 18.58
CA GLN A 9 5.34 -24.99 18.13
C GLN A 9 5.13 -25.21 16.63
N LYS A 10 6.13 -24.88 15.78
CA LYS A 10 6.11 -25.15 14.34
C LYS A 10 5.85 -26.63 14.03
N ARG A 11 6.55 -27.54 14.73
CA ARG A 11 6.33 -28.99 14.59
C ARG A 11 4.91 -29.43 14.96
N LYS A 12 4.26 -28.78 15.92
CA LYS A 12 2.85 -29.06 16.25
C LYS A 12 1.91 -28.57 15.15
N ILE A 13 2.12 -27.36 14.63
CA ILE A 13 1.34 -26.82 13.49
C ILE A 13 1.44 -27.76 12.28
N CYS A 14 2.64 -28.23 11.94
CA CYS A 14 2.84 -29.19 10.84
C CYS A 14 2.10 -30.51 11.02
N LYS A 15 1.84 -30.94 12.27
CA LYS A 15 1.07 -32.15 12.57
C LYS A 15 -0.44 -31.92 12.54
N PHE A 16 -0.87 -30.68 12.81
CA PHE A 16 -2.27 -30.32 12.91
C PHE A 16 -2.91 -30.08 11.54
N PHE A 17 -2.20 -29.40 10.64
CA PHE A 17 -2.74 -29.01 9.35
C PHE A 17 -2.19 -29.89 8.22
N GLU A 18 -3.01 -30.86 7.81
CA GLU A 18 -2.71 -31.75 6.68
C GLU A 18 -2.61 -30.98 5.36
N ASN A 19 -3.49 -30.00 5.16
CA ASN A 19 -3.47 -29.13 3.99
C ASN A 19 -2.23 -28.22 3.99
N ASN A 20 -1.50 -28.19 2.86
CA ASN A 20 -0.26 -27.42 2.77
C ASN A 20 -0.50 -25.90 2.86
N LYS A 21 -1.56 -25.38 2.24
CA LYS A 21 -1.90 -23.95 2.28
C LYS A 21 -2.23 -23.49 3.70
N GLU A 22 -3.07 -24.23 4.42
CA GLU A 22 -3.37 -23.94 5.83
C GLU A 22 -2.09 -24.01 6.68
N ARG A 23 -1.27 -25.04 6.49
CA ARG A 23 -0.02 -25.22 7.23
C ARG A 23 0.94 -24.04 7.05
N GLN A 24 1.18 -23.64 5.79
CA GLN A 24 2.06 -22.50 5.49
C GLN A 24 1.49 -21.22 6.12
N PHE A 25 0.19 -20.98 5.98
CA PHE A 25 -0.46 -19.82 6.57
C PHE A 25 -0.27 -19.73 8.09
N PHE A 26 -0.55 -20.82 8.83
CA PHE A 26 -0.42 -20.81 10.29
C PHE A 26 1.03 -20.80 10.78
N LEU A 27 1.98 -21.34 10.00
CA LEU A 27 3.40 -21.15 10.27
C LEU A 27 3.80 -19.68 10.12
N SER A 28 3.38 -19.02 9.04
CA SER A 28 3.62 -17.59 8.85
C SER A 28 2.95 -16.76 9.93
N CYS A 29 1.72 -17.10 10.36
CA CYS A 29 1.06 -16.45 11.49
C CYS A 29 1.92 -16.50 12.77
N LEU A 30 2.44 -17.67 13.11
CA LEU A 30 3.31 -17.85 14.27
C LEU A 30 4.61 -17.03 14.14
N GLU A 31 5.19 -16.98 12.94
CA GLU A 31 6.38 -16.17 12.64
C GLU A 31 6.11 -14.66 12.68
N ASN A 32 4.88 -14.24 12.40
CA ASN A 32 4.41 -12.85 12.51
C ASN A 32 3.86 -12.52 13.91
N GLY A 33 4.19 -13.32 14.93
CA GLY A 33 3.90 -13.01 16.33
C GLY A 33 2.50 -13.41 16.83
N ILE A 34 1.69 -14.13 16.03
CA ILE A 34 0.42 -14.66 16.52
C ILE A 34 0.71 -15.76 17.56
N ASP A 35 0.11 -15.64 18.74
CA ASP A 35 0.32 -16.59 19.82
C ASP A 35 -0.12 -18.02 19.41
N TYR A 36 0.74 -18.99 19.70
CA TYR A 36 0.48 -20.40 19.38
C TYR A 36 -0.78 -20.93 20.08
N GLY A 37 -1.12 -20.42 21.26
CA GLY A 37 -2.34 -20.79 21.99
C GLY A 37 -3.60 -20.42 21.21
N LEU A 38 -3.62 -19.28 20.51
CA LEU A 38 -4.72 -18.90 19.62
C LEU A 38 -4.86 -19.87 18.45
N ILE A 39 -3.75 -20.20 17.79
CA ILE A 39 -3.71 -21.14 16.66
C ILE A 39 -4.18 -22.53 17.11
N ASP A 40 -3.71 -23.00 18.27
CA ASP A 40 -4.11 -24.28 18.86
C ASP A 40 -5.61 -24.30 19.24
N ASN A 41 -6.14 -23.20 19.79
CA ASN A 41 -7.55 -23.05 20.12
C ASN A 41 -8.44 -23.13 18.87
N LEU A 42 -8.10 -22.39 17.81
CA LEU A 42 -8.79 -22.46 16.52
C LEU A 42 -8.77 -23.87 15.94
N PHE A 43 -7.61 -24.55 15.99
CA PHE A 43 -7.49 -25.94 15.52
C PHE A 43 -8.37 -26.91 16.31
N LYS A 44 -8.38 -26.81 17.64
CA LYS A 44 -9.27 -27.62 18.50
C LYS A 44 -10.73 -27.41 18.14
N LYS A 45 -11.17 -26.16 18.01
CA LYS A 45 -12.54 -25.80 17.60
C LYS A 45 -12.89 -26.34 16.22
N LYS A 46 -11.97 -26.22 15.25
CA LYS A 46 -12.14 -26.79 13.90
C LYS A 46 -12.44 -28.30 13.97
N ASN A 47 -11.70 -29.04 14.80
CA ASN A 47 -11.86 -30.49 14.90
C ASN A 47 -13.11 -30.89 15.70
N GLU A 48 -13.33 -30.26 16.85
CA GLU A 48 -14.50 -30.48 17.72
C GLU A 48 -15.81 -30.19 16.98
N HIS A 49 -15.81 -29.20 16.08
CA HIS A 49 -16.98 -28.75 15.34
C HIS A 49 -16.91 -29.00 13.83
N LYS A 50 -16.09 -29.96 13.36
CA LYS A 50 -15.85 -30.22 11.92
C LYS A 50 -17.14 -30.33 11.09
N ASN A 51 -18.09 -31.15 11.53
CA ASN A 51 -19.35 -31.35 10.80
C ASN A 51 -20.21 -30.08 10.76
N LEU A 52 -20.20 -29.28 11.83
CA LEU A 52 -20.92 -28.02 11.86
C LEU A 52 -20.33 -27.03 10.86
N LEU A 53 -19.01 -26.86 10.88
CA LEU A 53 -18.31 -25.94 9.99
C LEU A 53 -18.50 -26.34 8.53
N GLN A 54 -18.47 -27.64 8.22
CA GLN A 54 -18.77 -28.15 6.87
C GLN A 54 -20.21 -27.86 6.44
N ASN A 55 -21.19 -28.02 7.32
CA ASN A 55 -22.61 -27.77 7.00
C ASN A 55 -22.94 -26.29 6.79
N GLU A 56 -22.18 -25.39 7.41
CA GLU A 56 -22.34 -23.93 7.30
C GLU A 56 -21.32 -23.32 6.31
N ASP A 57 -20.69 -24.16 5.47
CA ASP A 57 -19.74 -23.79 4.41
C ASP A 57 -18.53 -22.96 4.90
N VAL A 58 -18.04 -23.27 6.11
CA VAL A 58 -16.84 -22.66 6.68
C VAL A 58 -15.63 -23.53 6.38
N ASN A 59 -15.05 -23.32 5.19
CA ASN A 59 -13.79 -23.94 4.79
C ASN A 59 -12.61 -22.99 5.04
N ILE A 60 -11.78 -23.29 6.06
CA ILE A 60 -10.61 -22.47 6.43
C ILE A 60 -9.64 -22.27 5.26
N GLU A 61 -9.38 -23.29 4.46
CA GLU A 61 -8.49 -23.19 3.29
C GLU A 61 -8.99 -22.18 2.26
N ALA A 62 -10.31 -22.12 2.06
CA ALA A 62 -10.96 -21.19 1.14
C ALA A 62 -10.99 -19.76 1.67
N LEU A 63 -10.96 -19.58 3.01
CA LEU A 63 -10.90 -18.27 3.65
C LEU A 63 -9.50 -17.64 3.62
N ILE A 64 -8.44 -18.42 3.37
CA ILE A 64 -7.08 -17.90 3.22
C ILE A 64 -6.96 -17.28 1.81
N PRO A 65 -6.75 -15.95 1.67
CA PRO A 65 -6.61 -15.31 0.37
C PRO A 65 -5.29 -15.73 -0.30
N GLU A 66 -5.22 -15.62 -1.63
CA GLU A 66 -3.99 -15.90 -2.38
C GLU A 66 -2.88 -14.90 -2.05
N LYS A 67 -3.24 -13.63 -1.83
CA LYS A 67 -2.34 -12.56 -1.41
C LYS A 67 -2.74 -12.07 -0.02
N ILE A 68 -1.91 -12.37 0.97
CA ILE A 68 -2.12 -11.98 2.36
C ILE A 68 -1.56 -10.57 2.55
N LYS A 69 -2.41 -9.60 2.92
CA LYS A 69 -1.99 -8.24 3.30
C LYS A 69 -1.47 -8.20 4.74
N SER A 70 -2.21 -8.83 5.64
CA SER A 70 -1.90 -8.97 7.07
C SER A 70 -2.21 -10.39 7.51
N HIS A 71 -1.23 -11.06 8.12
CA HIS A 71 -1.43 -12.39 8.70
C HIS A 71 -2.38 -12.34 9.89
N PHE A 72 -2.31 -11.27 10.69
CA PHE A 72 -3.16 -11.08 11.85
C PHE A 72 -4.63 -10.92 11.45
N ASP A 73 -4.94 -9.98 10.57
CA ASP A 73 -6.31 -9.70 10.12
C ASP A 73 -6.94 -10.93 9.45
N THR A 74 -6.14 -11.65 8.65
CA THR A 74 -6.60 -12.90 8.00
C THR A 74 -6.88 -13.98 9.05
N PHE A 75 -6.01 -14.14 10.04
CA PHE A 75 -6.19 -15.12 11.11
C PHE A 75 -7.43 -14.81 11.94
N GLU A 76 -7.59 -13.55 12.31
CA GLU A 76 -8.73 -13.03 13.05
C GLU A 76 -10.04 -13.29 12.29
N MET A 77 -10.12 -12.89 11.02
CA MET A 77 -11.30 -13.14 10.18
C MET A 77 -11.70 -14.63 10.16
N ILE A 78 -10.72 -15.53 10.01
CA ILE A 78 -10.96 -16.97 10.04
C ILE A 78 -11.48 -17.40 11.41
N ASN A 79 -10.85 -16.94 12.48
CA ASN A 79 -11.23 -17.27 13.85
C ASN A 79 -12.65 -16.77 14.16
N ASP A 80 -12.98 -15.52 13.83
CA ASP A 80 -14.30 -14.92 13.99
C ASP A 80 -15.37 -15.70 13.24
N LYS A 81 -15.09 -16.10 12.00
CA LYS A 81 -16.03 -16.90 11.21
C LYS A 81 -16.34 -18.23 11.90
N VAL A 82 -15.32 -18.92 12.43
CA VAL A 82 -15.47 -20.20 13.15
C VAL A 82 -16.26 -20.00 14.45
N GLU A 83 -15.88 -19.02 15.27
CA GLU A 83 -16.51 -18.72 16.55
C GLU A 83 -17.97 -18.33 16.40
N ASN A 84 -18.27 -17.44 15.44
CA ASN A 84 -19.62 -16.97 15.18
C ASN A 84 -20.52 -18.12 14.70
N THR A 85 -19.98 -19.06 13.91
CA THR A 85 -20.70 -20.26 13.48
C THR A 85 -21.03 -21.18 14.67
N ILE A 86 -20.05 -21.41 15.55
CA ILE A 86 -20.24 -22.22 16.76
C ILE A 86 -21.28 -21.59 17.69
N ARG A 87 -21.22 -20.27 17.90
CA ARG A 87 -22.17 -19.53 18.76
C ARG A 87 -23.58 -19.55 18.21
N LYS A 88 -23.76 -19.26 16.91
CA LYS A 88 -25.07 -19.36 16.24
C LYS A 88 -25.66 -20.76 16.39
N GLN A 89 -24.83 -21.81 16.28
CA GLN A 89 -25.31 -23.18 16.49
C GLN A 89 -25.68 -23.47 17.95
N LYS A 90 -24.94 -22.96 18.93
CA LYS A 90 -25.28 -23.08 20.35
C LYS A 90 -26.65 -22.42 20.64
N ALA A 91 -26.87 -21.22 20.12
CA ALA A 91 -28.15 -20.52 20.20
C ALA A 91 -29.30 -21.31 19.52
N LYS A 92 -29.11 -21.76 18.26
CA LYS A 92 -30.07 -22.62 17.54
C LYS A 92 -30.39 -23.91 18.31
N SER A 93 -29.40 -24.50 18.97
CA SER A 93 -29.58 -25.73 19.76
C SER A 93 -30.34 -25.45 21.05
N LEU A 94 -30.04 -24.36 21.75
CA LEU A 94 -30.76 -23.91 22.93
C LEU A 94 -32.24 -23.62 22.60
N LEU A 95 -32.50 -22.90 21.51
CA LEU A 95 -33.84 -22.61 21.00
C LEU A 95 -34.64 -23.89 20.74
N ARG A 96 -34.09 -24.83 19.96
CA ARG A 96 -34.75 -26.12 19.67
C ARG A 96 -34.98 -26.96 20.92
N ALA A 97 -34.09 -26.87 21.91
CA ALA A 97 -34.21 -27.63 23.14
C ALA A 97 -35.28 -27.08 24.09
N VAL A 98 -35.61 -25.79 23.97
CA VAL A 98 -36.58 -25.07 24.80
C VAL A 98 -37.96 -25.00 24.13
N VAL A 99 -38.00 -24.71 22.83
CA VAL A 99 -39.24 -24.53 22.06
C VAL A 99 -39.48 -25.78 21.23
N SER A 100 -40.41 -26.63 21.68
CA SER A 100 -40.79 -27.83 20.92
C SER A 100 -41.37 -27.48 19.55
N GLY A 101 -41.28 -28.38 18.57
CA GLY A 101 -41.82 -28.17 17.23
C GLY A 101 -43.30 -27.75 17.18
N LYS A 102 -44.10 -28.12 18.20
CA LYS A 102 -45.50 -27.69 18.37
C LYS A 102 -45.66 -26.16 18.44
N TYR A 103 -44.66 -25.45 18.95
CA TYR A 103 -44.68 -24.01 19.17
C TYR A 103 -43.78 -23.26 18.18
N LYS A 104 -43.42 -23.87 17.04
CA LYS A 104 -42.57 -23.23 16.02
C LYS A 104 -43.11 -21.88 15.54
N LYS A 105 -44.43 -21.70 15.53
CA LYS A 105 -45.10 -20.43 15.18
C LYS A 105 -44.75 -19.24 16.09
N LEU A 106 -44.21 -19.51 17.29
CA LEU A 106 -43.79 -18.46 18.24
C LEU A 106 -42.36 -17.99 17.99
N ILE A 107 -41.66 -18.57 17.02
CA ILE A 107 -40.26 -18.24 16.70
C ILE A 107 -40.27 -17.27 15.53
N ASN A 108 -39.63 -16.11 15.70
CA ASN A 108 -39.27 -15.18 14.63
C ASN A 108 -37.80 -14.75 14.77
N ASP A 109 -37.33 -13.88 13.87
CA ASP A 109 -35.93 -13.41 13.87
C ASP A 109 -35.54 -12.75 15.20
N LYS A 110 -36.46 -12.00 15.84
CA LYS A 110 -36.24 -11.41 17.18
C LYS A 110 -36.06 -12.51 18.23
N THR A 111 -36.84 -13.58 18.18
CA THR A 111 -36.66 -14.75 19.06
C THR A 111 -35.27 -15.34 18.88
N GLU A 112 -34.78 -15.50 17.64
CA GLU A 112 -33.44 -16.03 17.39
C GLU A 112 -32.34 -15.13 17.96
N LYS A 113 -32.46 -13.81 17.81
CA LYS A 113 -31.54 -12.83 18.42
C LYS A 113 -31.55 -12.88 19.95
N ILE A 114 -32.72 -13.02 20.57
CA ILE A 114 -32.82 -13.20 22.03
C ILE A 114 -32.10 -14.49 22.46
N PHE A 115 -32.30 -15.61 21.75
CA PHE A 115 -31.62 -16.86 22.08
C PHE A 115 -30.10 -16.81 21.85
N LEU A 116 -29.63 -15.97 20.93
CA LEU A 116 -28.21 -15.65 20.81
C LEU A 116 -27.72 -14.97 22.10
N ALA A 117 -28.35 -13.87 22.53
CA ALA A 117 -28.00 -13.16 23.75
C ALA A 117 -28.06 -14.05 25.02
N LEU A 118 -29.08 -14.92 25.12
CA LEU A 118 -29.19 -15.90 26.20
C LEU A 118 -28.04 -16.91 26.20
N SER A 119 -27.63 -17.37 25.02
CA SER A 119 -26.49 -18.28 24.87
C SER A 119 -25.17 -17.61 25.26
N GLU A 120 -25.00 -16.31 25.00
CA GLU A 120 -23.81 -15.54 25.39
C GLU A 120 -23.70 -15.39 26.91
N LYS A 121 -24.84 -15.21 27.59
CA LYS A 121 -24.92 -15.19 29.06
C LYS A 121 -24.87 -16.57 29.70
N ASN A 122 -24.60 -17.62 28.93
CA ASN A 122 -24.60 -19.01 29.38
C ASN A 122 -25.90 -19.44 30.07
N ILE A 123 -27.04 -18.84 29.72
CA ILE A 123 -28.34 -19.19 30.28
C ILE A 123 -28.71 -20.60 29.82
N THR A 124 -28.94 -21.48 30.78
CA THR A 124 -29.22 -22.89 30.51
C THR A 124 -30.67 -23.12 30.09
N LYS A 125 -30.92 -24.21 29.36
CA LYS A 125 -32.28 -24.69 29.07
C LYS A 125 -33.17 -24.73 30.32
N LYS A 126 -32.61 -25.18 31.45
CA LYS A 126 -33.34 -25.35 32.72
C LYS A 126 -33.84 -24.01 33.24
N GLU A 127 -33.02 -22.97 33.18
CA GLU A 127 -33.39 -21.62 33.59
C GLU A 127 -34.51 -21.04 32.71
N ILE A 128 -34.35 -21.16 31.38
CA ILE A 128 -35.38 -20.69 30.42
C ILE A 128 -36.69 -21.44 30.64
N SER A 129 -36.63 -22.75 30.85
CA SER A 129 -37.82 -23.56 31.13
C SER A 129 -38.48 -23.18 32.44
N ASN A 130 -37.70 -22.92 33.49
CA ASN A 130 -38.25 -22.59 34.80
C ASN A 130 -38.93 -21.23 34.84
N LYS A 131 -38.35 -20.23 34.18
CA LYS A 131 -38.83 -18.84 34.21
C LYS A 131 -39.88 -18.55 33.13
N VAL A 132 -39.72 -19.11 31.93
CA VAL A 132 -40.54 -18.74 30.77
C VAL A 132 -41.35 -19.91 30.22
N THR A 133 -40.69 -20.99 29.77
CA THR A 133 -41.39 -21.96 28.90
C THR A 133 -42.26 -23.00 29.61
N LYS A 134 -42.26 -23.05 30.95
CA LYS A 134 -43.31 -23.76 31.73
C LYS A 134 -44.72 -23.32 31.32
N LYS A 135 -44.87 -22.07 30.88
CA LYS A 135 -46.14 -21.50 30.39
C LYS A 135 -46.12 -21.23 28.88
N ILE A 136 -45.29 -21.92 28.10
CA ILE A 136 -45.16 -21.62 26.67
C ILE A 136 -46.48 -21.69 25.89
N ALA A 137 -47.41 -22.54 26.33
CA ALA A 137 -48.74 -22.67 25.73
C ALA A 137 -49.65 -21.45 25.95
N SER A 138 -49.34 -20.55 26.90
CA SER A 138 -50.10 -19.33 27.14
C SER A 138 -49.68 -18.15 26.26
N PHE A 139 -48.55 -18.26 25.54
CA PHE A 139 -48.16 -17.22 24.58
C PHE A 139 -48.93 -17.40 23.28
N HIS A 140 -49.59 -16.33 22.83
CA HIS A 140 -50.42 -16.37 21.64
C HIS A 140 -49.64 -15.93 20.39
N SER A 141 -48.62 -15.09 20.58
CA SER A 141 -47.76 -14.56 19.53
C SER A 141 -46.27 -14.73 19.85
N SER A 142 -45.40 -14.59 18.83
CA SER A 142 -43.95 -14.51 19.03
C SER A 142 -43.56 -13.31 19.89
N GLU A 143 -44.31 -12.21 19.83
CA GLU A 143 -44.01 -11.01 20.62
C GLU A 143 -44.27 -11.23 22.11
N ASP A 144 -45.33 -11.94 22.48
CA ASP A 144 -45.59 -12.30 23.89
C ASP A 144 -44.43 -13.12 24.46
N LEU A 145 -43.90 -14.06 23.67
CA LEU A 145 -42.75 -14.88 24.05
C LEU A 145 -41.47 -14.02 24.17
N ASN A 146 -41.22 -13.14 23.20
CA ASN A 146 -40.05 -12.27 23.18
C ASN A 146 -40.02 -11.35 24.42
N ILE A 147 -41.14 -10.69 24.73
CA ILE A 147 -41.28 -9.84 25.93
C ILE A 147 -41.00 -10.65 27.20
N ALA A 148 -41.54 -11.86 27.31
CA ALA A 148 -41.33 -12.71 28.48
C ALA A 148 -39.86 -13.17 28.63
N LEU A 149 -39.19 -13.51 27.52
CA LEU A 149 -37.77 -13.87 27.54
C LEU A 149 -36.89 -12.69 27.97
N GLU A 150 -37.09 -11.52 27.37
CA GLU A 150 -36.31 -10.32 27.69
C GLU A 150 -36.52 -9.90 29.15
N LYS A 151 -37.78 -9.86 29.61
CA LYS A 151 -38.11 -9.45 30.97
C LYS A 151 -37.56 -10.40 32.05
N GLU A 152 -37.63 -11.70 31.85
CA GLU A 152 -37.32 -12.68 32.92
C GLU A 152 -35.85 -13.14 32.93
N LEU A 153 -35.15 -12.99 31.79
CA LEU A 153 -33.79 -13.53 31.60
C LEU A 153 -32.76 -12.48 31.18
N LEU A 154 -33.20 -11.31 30.69
CA LEU A 154 -32.34 -10.20 30.31
C LEU A 154 -32.67 -8.92 31.10
N SER A 155 -33.33 -9.04 32.25
CA SER A 155 -33.70 -7.92 33.14
C SER A 155 -32.52 -7.06 33.58
N ASP A 156 -31.32 -7.64 33.62
CA ASP A 156 -30.10 -6.99 34.07
C ASP A 156 -29.57 -5.99 33.03
N TRP A 157 -30.16 -5.93 31.83
CA TRP A 157 -29.86 -4.91 30.83
C TRP A 157 -30.54 -3.58 31.18
N ASN A 158 -30.00 -2.90 32.19
CA ASN A 158 -30.43 -1.57 32.59
C ASN A 158 -29.26 -0.77 33.17
N LEU A 159 -29.38 0.56 33.11
CA LEU A 159 -28.35 1.49 33.55
C LEU A 159 -27.92 1.26 35.01
N ALA A 160 -28.87 1.03 35.92
CA ALA A 160 -28.57 0.88 37.34
C ALA A 160 -27.70 -0.35 37.63
N TYR A 161 -28.02 -1.49 37.00
CA TYR A 161 -27.20 -2.70 37.10
C TYR A 161 -25.79 -2.48 36.56
N TYR A 162 -25.66 -1.87 35.37
CA TYR A 162 -24.34 -1.65 34.77
C TYR A 162 -23.51 -0.62 35.53
N LYS A 163 -24.12 0.42 36.10
CA LYS A 163 -23.42 1.37 36.99
C LYS A 163 -22.88 0.71 38.24
N ASP A 164 -23.55 -0.30 38.76
CA ASP A 164 -23.03 -1.09 39.88
C ASP A 164 -21.89 -2.00 39.40
N LYS A 165 -22.11 -2.71 38.30
CA LYS A 165 -21.12 -3.64 37.70
C LYS A 165 -19.77 -2.96 37.39
N ILE A 166 -19.77 -1.73 36.87
CA ILE A 166 -18.51 -1.06 36.48
C ILE A 166 -17.66 -0.59 37.67
N LYS A 167 -18.20 -0.52 38.90
CA LYS A 167 -17.42 -0.10 40.08
C LYS A 167 -16.28 -1.08 40.40
N ASP A 168 -16.48 -2.34 40.07
CA ASP A 168 -15.51 -3.42 40.30
C ASP A 168 -14.61 -3.68 39.08
N LEU A 169 -14.69 -2.81 38.05
CA LEU A 169 -13.96 -2.94 36.79
C LEU A 169 -13.04 -1.75 36.55
N ASN A 170 -12.02 -1.95 35.72
CA ASN A 170 -11.06 -0.92 35.33
C ASN A 170 -11.58 -0.12 34.12
N VAL A 171 -12.61 0.68 34.40
CA VAL A 171 -13.37 1.41 33.39
C VAL A 171 -13.61 2.83 33.86
N SER A 172 -13.45 3.80 32.96
CA SER A 172 -13.82 5.19 33.20
C SER A 172 -15.07 5.56 32.43
N VAL A 173 -16.05 6.17 33.11
CA VAL A 173 -17.25 6.72 32.46
C VAL A 173 -16.88 8.05 31.81
N ILE A 174 -16.94 8.11 30.48
CA ILE A 174 -16.71 9.31 29.69
C ILE A 174 -17.96 10.19 29.72
N GLU A 175 -19.13 9.58 29.48
CA GLU A 175 -20.41 10.26 29.45
C GLU A 175 -21.52 9.33 29.97
N GLU A 176 -22.45 9.88 30.73
CA GLU A 176 -23.73 9.25 31.06
C GLU A 176 -24.85 10.18 30.61
N LYS A 177 -25.61 9.76 29.61
CA LYS A 177 -26.64 10.60 29.01
C LYS A 177 -27.76 9.76 28.43
N ASP A 178 -28.99 10.24 28.56
CA ASP A 178 -30.19 9.66 27.94
C ASP A 178 -30.29 8.14 28.15
N ASN A 179 -30.10 7.65 29.38
CA ASN A 179 -30.12 6.21 29.68
C ASN A 179 -29.11 5.39 28.84
N SER A 180 -27.92 5.96 28.62
CA SER A 180 -26.78 5.30 27.98
C SER A 180 -25.48 5.60 28.74
N LEU A 181 -24.51 4.70 28.61
CA LEU A 181 -23.15 4.88 29.14
C LEU A 181 -22.14 4.89 27.99
N PHE A 182 -21.27 5.88 28.00
CA PHE A 182 -20.06 5.90 27.20
C PHE A 182 -18.86 5.63 28.10
N LEU A 183 -18.17 4.52 27.87
CA LEU A 183 -17.16 3.95 28.72
C LEU A 183 -15.82 3.85 27.99
N LYS A 184 -14.72 4.17 28.66
CA LYS A 184 -13.37 3.80 28.24
C LYS A 184 -12.93 2.58 29.01
N VAL A 185 -12.45 1.55 28.30
CA VAL A 185 -12.10 0.26 28.89
C VAL A 185 -10.59 0.08 28.89
N SER A 186 -10.00 -0.01 30.08
CA SER A 186 -8.54 0.03 30.25
C SER A 186 -7.87 -1.35 30.26
N ASP A 187 -8.64 -2.44 30.40
CA ASP A 187 -8.08 -3.79 30.37
C ASP A 187 -9.00 -4.86 29.76
N PHE A 188 -8.38 -5.99 29.43
CA PHE A 188 -9.05 -7.15 28.85
C PHE A 188 -10.17 -7.72 29.72
N ASN A 189 -10.01 -7.77 31.05
CA ASN A 189 -11.03 -8.34 31.93
C ASN A 189 -12.31 -7.51 31.90
N SER A 190 -12.16 -6.19 31.94
CA SER A 190 -13.25 -5.23 31.84
C SER A 190 -13.92 -5.30 30.46
N MET A 191 -13.14 -5.45 29.40
CA MET A 191 -13.66 -5.65 28.03
C MET A 191 -14.46 -6.96 27.92
N ARG A 192 -13.95 -8.05 28.49
CA ARG A 192 -14.64 -9.34 28.55
C ARG A 192 -15.97 -9.26 29.31
N GLU A 193 -16.01 -8.49 30.41
CA GLU A 193 -17.19 -8.38 31.27
C GLU A 193 -18.30 -7.49 30.68
N LEU A 194 -17.93 -6.46 29.92
CA LEU A 194 -18.88 -5.46 29.42
C LEU A 194 -19.23 -5.64 27.95
N GLY A 195 -18.25 -6.07 27.14
CA GLY A 195 -18.37 -6.13 25.70
C GLY A 195 -19.35 -7.18 25.17
N SER A 196 -19.52 -7.20 23.86
CA SER A 196 -20.19 -8.30 23.18
C SER A 196 -19.26 -9.50 23.13
N SER A 197 -19.78 -10.69 23.39
CA SER A 197 -18.98 -11.90 23.25
C SER A 197 -18.49 -12.08 21.80
N LEU A 198 -19.23 -11.54 20.82
CA LEU A 198 -18.92 -11.60 19.40
C LEU A 198 -17.60 -10.92 19.05
N TRP A 199 -17.25 -9.82 19.71
CA TRP A 199 -16.00 -9.10 19.45
C TRP A 199 -14.77 -9.92 19.88
N CYS A 200 -13.79 -10.01 19.00
CA CYS A 200 -12.52 -10.68 19.23
C CYS A 200 -11.79 -10.22 20.51
N VAL A 201 -11.82 -8.92 20.79
CA VAL A 201 -11.18 -8.25 21.94
C VAL A 201 -11.75 -8.66 23.30
N THR A 202 -12.93 -9.31 23.34
CA THR A 202 -13.49 -9.87 24.59
C THR A 202 -13.05 -11.30 24.87
N ARG A 203 -12.48 -12.00 23.88
CA ARG A 203 -12.23 -13.45 23.96
C ARG A 203 -10.84 -13.77 24.48
N GLU A 204 -9.83 -13.03 24.02
CA GLU A 204 -8.42 -13.32 24.31
C GLU A 204 -7.64 -12.02 24.52
N THR A 205 -6.75 -12.01 25.53
CA THR A 205 -5.92 -10.86 25.89
C THR A 205 -5.06 -10.37 24.72
N THR A 206 -4.59 -11.29 23.87
CA THR A 206 -3.76 -10.94 22.69
C THR A 206 -4.53 -10.07 21.69
N TYR A 207 -5.83 -10.32 21.47
CA TYR A 207 -6.64 -9.45 20.62
C TYR A 207 -6.79 -8.07 21.25
N PHE A 208 -7.18 -8.01 22.52
CA PHE A 208 -7.29 -6.74 23.24
C PHE A 208 -6.00 -5.92 23.13
N ASN A 209 -4.87 -6.52 23.48
CA ASN A 209 -3.56 -5.87 23.42
C ASN A 209 -3.21 -5.42 22.01
N HIS A 210 -3.53 -6.21 20.97
CA HIS A 210 -3.29 -5.83 19.59
C HIS A 210 -4.07 -4.57 19.20
N TYR A 211 -5.36 -4.52 19.51
CA TYR A 211 -6.20 -3.36 19.20
C TYR A 211 -5.83 -2.13 20.04
N THR A 212 -5.35 -2.30 21.26
CA THR A 212 -4.88 -1.20 22.12
C THR A 212 -3.38 -0.92 21.97
N THR A 213 -2.70 -1.53 20.97
CA THR A 213 -1.37 -1.07 20.59
C THR A 213 -1.43 0.37 20.13
N ASN A 214 -0.28 1.06 20.06
CA ASN A 214 -0.23 2.41 19.53
C ASN A 214 -1.12 3.39 20.32
N PHE A 215 -1.26 3.19 21.64
CA PHE A 215 -2.07 4.04 22.52
C PHE A 215 -3.54 4.15 22.15
N ASN A 216 -3.99 3.30 21.21
CA ASN A 216 -5.37 3.19 20.84
C ASN A 216 -6.19 2.77 22.06
N GLU A 217 -7.40 3.28 22.12
CA GLU A 217 -8.31 3.00 23.21
C GLU A 217 -9.56 2.28 22.69
N LEU A 218 -10.01 1.30 23.45
CA LEU A 218 -11.28 0.65 23.22
C LEU A 218 -12.32 1.32 24.12
N ASN A 219 -13.31 1.92 23.48
CA ASN A 219 -14.43 2.56 24.16
C ASN A 219 -15.73 1.83 23.83
N LEU A 220 -16.65 1.77 24.78
CA LEU A 220 -17.94 1.12 24.64
C LEU A 220 -19.08 2.11 24.80
N ILE A 221 -20.08 2.02 23.94
CA ILE A 221 -21.37 2.69 24.13
C ILE A 221 -22.40 1.63 24.48
N LEU A 222 -23.02 1.76 25.65
CA LEU A 222 -24.11 0.90 26.12
C LEU A 222 -25.41 1.72 26.10
N ASP A 223 -26.31 1.43 25.16
CA ASP A 223 -27.59 2.13 24.99
C ASP A 223 -28.74 1.31 25.60
N PHE A 224 -29.15 1.69 26.81
CA PHE A 224 -30.21 0.98 27.54
C PHE A 224 -31.63 1.40 27.09
N ASN A 225 -31.77 2.30 26.11
CA ASN A 225 -33.05 2.54 25.46
C ASN A 225 -33.38 1.45 24.43
N LYS A 226 -32.38 0.66 24.03
CA LYS A 226 -32.53 -0.48 23.14
C LYS A 226 -32.53 -1.77 23.96
N PRO A 227 -33.34 -2.77 23.56
CA PRO A 227 -33.27 -4.07 24.20
C PRO A 227 -31.89 -4.69 23.96
N GLU A 228 -31.42 -5.54 24.87
CA GLU A 228 -30.10 -6.17 24.74
C GLU A 228 -29.97 -7.02 23.46
N SER A 229 -31.09 -7.47 22.91
CA SER A 229 -31.15 -8.22 21.65
C SER A 229 -30.89 -7.36 20.41
N ASP A 230 -30.91 -6.03 20.53
CA ASP A 230 -30.65 -5.09 19.44
C ASP A 230 -29.14 -4.99 19.14
N VAL A 231 -28.80 -4.86 17.86
CA VAL A 231 -27.40 -4.81 17.39
C VAL A 231 -26.70 -3.50 17.79
N GLU A 232 -27.44 -2.41 17.93
CA GLU A 232 -26.90 -1.11 18.36
C GLU A 232 -27.02 -0.89 19.88
N SER A 233 -27.43 -1.89 20.66
CA SER A 233 -27.48 -1.80 22.13
C SER A 233 -26.08 -1.73 22.76
N LYS A 234 -25.08 -2.31 22.08
CA LYS A 234 -23.66 -2.25 22.44
C LYS A 234 -22.87 -1.88 21.20
N LEU A 235 -22.03 -0.85 21.31
CA LEU A 235 -21.09 -0.48 20.27
C LEU A 235 -19.67 -0.49 20.83
N ALA A 236 -18.70 -0.91 20.02
CA ALA A 236 -17.28 -0.77 20.30
C ALA A 236 -16.68 0.28 19.37
N LEU A 237 -15.94 1.23 19.93
CA LEU A 237 -15.22 2.27 19.21
C LEU A 237 -13.72 2.12 19.48
N LEU A 238 -12.94 1.99 18.41
CA LEU A 238 -11.50 2.09 18.48
C LEU A 238 -11.12 3.55 18.24
N THR A 239 -10.47 4.19 19.21
CA THR A 239 -10.01 5.58 19.10
C THR A 239 -8.50 5.65 19.14
N SER A 240 -7.91 6.57 18.38
CA SER A 240 -6.47 6.87 18.45
C SER A 240 -6.09 7.58 19.75
N ALA A 241 -4.81 7.83 19.98
CA ALA A 241 -4.36 8.59 21.15
C ALA A 241 -4.89 10.03 21.16
N LYS A 242 -5.19 10.59 19.99
CA LYS A 242 -5.85 11.89 19.81
C LYS A 242 -7.37 11.87 19.96
N GLY A 243 -7.93 10.71 20.28
CA GLY A 243 -9.36 10.56 20.41
C GLY A 243 -10.12 10.55 19.08
N HIS A 244 -9.44 10.39 17.94
CA HIS A 244 -10.11 10.19 16.67
C HIS A 244 -10.68 8.77 16.59
N ILE A 245 -11.95 8.64 16.20
CA ILE A 245 -12.53 7.32 15.95
C ILE A 245 -11.86 6.72 14.70
N LEU A 246 -11.08 5.67 14.91
CA LEU A 246 -10.45 4.88 13.86
C LEU A 246 -11.50 3.95 13.23
N GLU A 247 -12.18 3.19 14.08
CA GLU A 247 -13.16 2.18 13.69
C GLU A 247 -14.32 2.10 14.68
N ALA A 248 -15.45 1.58 14.21
CA ALA A 248 -16.67 1.40 15.00
C ALA A 248 -17.33 0.08 14.62
N TYR A 249 -17.80 -0.66 15.63
CA TYR A 249 -18.41 -1.98 15.48
C TYR A 249 -19.71 -2.04 16.28
N ASP A 250 -20.72 -2.69 15.71
CA ASP A 250 -21.96 -3.01 16.42
C ASP A 250 -21.81 -4.28 17.29
N LYS A 251 -22.84 -4.64 18.05
CA LYS A 251 -22.81 -5.82 18.93
C LYS A 251 -22.54 -7.13 18.18
N GLU A 252 -22.91 -7.21 16.90
CA GLU A 252 -22.74 -8.39 16.05
C GLU A 252 -21.37 -8.42 15.32
N ASP A 253 -20.46 -7.51 15.69
CA ASP A 253 -19.11 -7.40 15.14
C ASP A 253 -19.10 -6.91 13.68
N TYR A 254 -20.19 -6.28 13.22
CA TYR A 254 -20.21 -5.61 11.94
C TYR A 254 -19.61 -4.21 12.06
N LYS A 255 -18.66 -3.89 11.18
CA LYS A 255 -18.11 -2.55 11.05
C LYS A 255 -19.21 -1.58 10.58
N ILE A 256 -19.40 -0.50 11.32
CA ILE A 256 -20.42 0.52 11.06
C ILE A 256 -19.80 1.87 10.68
N GLU A 257 -20.61 2.73 10.07
CA GLU A 257 -20.15 4.05 9.63
C GLU A 257 -19.79 4.94 10.83
N LYS A 258 -18.51 5.31 10.92
CA LYS A 258 -17.99 6.08 12.06
C LYS A 258 -18.40 7.55 12.08
N THR A 259 -18.75 8.14 10.93
CA THR A 259 -19.13 9.56 10.78
C THR A 259 -20.29 9.95 11.71
N LYS A 260 -21.28 9.06 11.87
CA LYS A 260 -22.41 9.21 12.82
C LYS A 260 -21.93 9.46 14.25
N TYR A 261 -20.86 8.78 14.66
CA TYR A 261 -20.32 8.85 16.02
C TYR A 261 -19.29 9.97 16.17
N VAL A 262 -18.50 10.26 15.13
CA VAL A 262 -17.60 11.43 15.09
C VAL A 262 -18.41 12.72 15.26
N ASN A 263 -19.53 12.86 14.55
CA ASN A 263 -20.39 14.04 14.67
C ASN A 263 -21.06 14.17 16.04
N LYS A 264 -21.35 13.04 16.69
CA LYS A 264 -22.03 13.02 17.99
C LYS A 264 -21.08 13.30 19.16
N TYR A 265 -19.87 12.74 19.11
CA TYR A 265 -18.93 12.74 20.24
C TYR A 265 -17.66 13.55 20.00
N GLY A 266 -17.37 13.97 18.76
CA GLY A 266 -16.16 14.71 18.43
C GLY A 266 -14.89 13.88 18.64
N GLN A 267 -13.85 14.53 19.18
CA GLN A 267 -12.64 13.85 19.69
C GLN A 267 -12.94 13.32 21.10
N ILE A 268 -12.62 12.04 21.33
CA ILE A 268 -12.93 11.32 22.56
C ILE A 268 -11.64 11.02 23.32
N ASN A 269 -11.49 11.53 24.54
CA ASN A 269 -10.32 11.23 25.38
C ASN A 269 -8.97 11.56 24.70
N GLU A 270 -8.88 12.72 24.07
CA GLU A 270 -7.59 13.21 23.56
C GLU A 270 -6.56 13.20 24.71
N LYS A 271 -5.55 12.34 24.59
CA LYS A 271 -4.44 12.30 25.53
C LYS A 271 -3.60 13.53 25.32
N SER A 272 -3.19 14.18 26.40
CA SER A 272 -2.09 15.13 26.26
C SER A 272 -0.82 14.39 25.85
N PHE A 273 0.13 15.09 25.24
CA PHE A 273 1.42 14.51 24.95
C PHE A 273 2.11 13.99 26.23
N ASP A 274 1.93 14.70 27.35
CA ASP A 274 2.42 14.29 28.66
C ASP A 274 1.79 12.97 29.13
N ASP A 275 0.48 12.74 28.90
CA ASP A 275 -0.16 11.46 29.22
C ASP A 275 0.46 10.31 28.41
N ILE A 276 0.81 10.56 27.14
CA ILE A 276 1.48 9.58 26.29
C ILE A 276 2.89 9.29 26.86
N LEU A 277 3.66 10.33 27.20
CA LEU A 277 4.98 10.18 27.81
C LEU A 277 4.94 9.43 29.13
N ASP A 278 3.96 9.71 30.00
CA ASP A 278 3.75 9.03 31.26
C ASP A 278 3.45 7.55 31.06
N LEU A 279 2.64 7.19 30.05
CA LEU A 279 2.36 5.80 29.72
C LEU A 279 3.63 5.06 29.28
N PHE A 280 4.50 5.71 28.50
CA PHE A 280 5.81 5.15 28.16
C PHE A 280 6.79 5.10 29.34
N GLY A 281 6.72 6.08 30.25
CA GLY A 281 7.57 6.18 31.43
C GLY A 281 7.28 5.09 32.47
N ARG A 282 6.01 4.67 32.61
CA ARG A 282 5.60 3.64 33.58
C ARG A 282 6.13 2.23 33.28
N ASP A 283 6.42 1.92 32.01
CA ASP A 283 7.05 0.63 31.65
C ASP A 283 8.56 0.61 31.94
N ILE A 284 9.13 1.76 32.30
CA ILE A 284 10.55 1.93 32.59
C ILE A 284 10.67 2.25 34.08
N ASP A 285 10.58 1.23 34.94
CA ASP A 285 10.87 1.35 36.38
C ASP A 285 12.37 1.68 36.58
N MET A 286 12.69 2.97 36.50
CA MET A 286 14.07 3.48 36.56
C MET A 286 14.72 3.27 37.93
N ASP A 287 13.92 3.16 38.99
CA ASP A 287 14.42 3.08 40.36
C ASP A 287 14.95 1.68 40.71
N ASN A 288 14.53 0.63 39.98
CA ASN A 288 15.01 -0.74 40.17
C ASN A 288 16.21 -1.13 39.28
N ALA A 289 16.66 -0.24 38.39
CA ALA A 289 17.74 -0.50 37.44
C ALA A 289 19.15 -0.27 38.02
N SER A 290 19.54 -1.02 39.07
CA SER A 290 20.93 -1.04 39.55
C SER A 290 21.67 -2.33 39.17
N GLY A 291 22.82 -2.19 38.49
CA GLY A 291 23.77 -3.27 38.21
C GLY A 291 23.52 -4.09 36.93
N VAL A 292 24.39 -3.92 35.91
CA VAL A 292 24.51 -4.70 34.65
C VAL A 292 23.29 -4.72 33.71
N PHE A 293 22.06 -4.69 34.22
CA PHE A 293 20.84 -4.49 33.43
C PHE A 293 20.75 -3.09 32.81
N ASN A 294 21.54 -2.13 33.27
CA ASN A 294 21.54 -0.75 32.78
C ASN A 294 21.89 -0.63 31.28
N THR A 295 22.64 -1.56 30.69
CA THR A 295 22.99 -1.49 29.25
C THR A 295 21.85 -2.05 28.38
N ILE A 296 21.28 -3.20 28.74
CA ILE A 296 20.15 -3.81 28.04
C ILE A 296 18.88 -2.96 28.21
N ILE A 297 18.66 -2.43 29.41
CA ILE A 297 17.59 -1.47 29.67
C ILE A 297 17.84 -0.17 28.91
N LYS A 298 19.08 0.34 28.80
CA LYS A 298 19.37 1.51 27.93
C LYS A 298 19.15 1.23 26.45
N GLU A 299 19.47 0.04 25.96
CA GLU A 299 19.21 -0.36 24.57
C GLU A 299 17.71 -0.50 24.30
N ASN A 300 16.97 -1.18 25.17
CA ASN A 300 15.50 -1.26 25.10
C ASN A 300 14.83 0.10 25.30
N ILE A 301 15.35 0.97 26.17
CA ILE A 301 14.89 2.35 26.32
C ILE A 301 15.19 3.12 25.04
N MET A 302 16.36 2.95 24.41
CA MET A 302 16.69 3.65 23.16
C MET A 302 15.87 3.12 21.97
N GLU A 303 15.53 1.84 21.94
CA GLU A 303 14.66 1.22 20.95
C GLU A 303 13.20 1.61 21.17
N ASN A 304 12.71 1.59 22.41
CA ASN A 304 11.39 2.11 22.77
C ASN A 304 11.29 3.63 22.59
N ARG A 305 12.38 4.40 22.79
CA ARG A 305 12.46 5.84 22.48
C ARG A 305 12.49 6.11 20.98
N ARG A 306 13.13 5.24 20.18
CA ARG A 306 13.02 5.27 18.71
C ARG A 306 11.58 5.00 18.29
N ASN A 307 10.94 3.99 18.87
CA ASN A 307 9.53 3.69 18.61
C ASN A 307 8.61 4.84 19.03
N LEU A 308 8.84 5.47 20.18
CA LEU A 308 8.18 6.72 20.65
C LEU A 308 8.29 7.85 19.63
N ARG A 309 9.49 8.04 19.08
CA ARG A 309 9.79 9.09 18.10
C ARG A 309 9.23 8.76 16.72
N ASP A 310 9.13 7.50 16.36
CA ASP A 310 8.43 7.09 15.14
C ASP A 310 6.92 7.17 15.32
N PHE A 311 6.43 6.92 16.53
CA PHE A 311 5.02 6.88 16.90
C PHE A 311 4.39 8.27 17.06
N ALA A 312 5.01 9.16 17.83
CA ALA A 312 4.47 10.50 18.05
C ALA A 312 4.47 11.37 16.79
N TYR A 313 5.30 11.02 15.80
CA TYR A 313 5.28 11.63 14.47
C TYR A 313 4.22 11.04 13.52
N LEU A 314 3.60 9.89 13.83
CA LEU A 314 2.52 9.30 13.03
C LEU A 314 1.13 9.78 13.44
N GLU A 315 0.96 10.17 14.72
CA GLU A 315 -0.34 10.59 15.25
C GLU A 315 -0.53 12.10 15.29
N GLY A 316 0.39 12.91 14.76
CA GLY A 316 0.21 14.36 14.67
C GLY A 316 0.67 15.15 15.92
N TYR A 317 1.47 14.54 16.81
CA TYR A 317 2.10 15.22 17.96
C TYR A 317 3.50 15.76 17.59
N GLU A 318 3.78 15.99 16.29
CA GLU A 318 5.11 16.36 15.81
C GLU A 318 5.61 17.65 16.45
N LYS A 319 4.70 18.59 16.70
CA LYS A 319 5.01 19.87 17.32
C LYS A 319 5.44 19.69 18.77
N ASP A 320 4.72 18.91 19.56
CA ASP A 320 5.00 18.68 20.98
C ASP A 320 6.28 17.84 21.16
N VAL A 321 6.52 16.86 20.28
CA VAL A 321 7.77 16.11 20.23
C VAL A 321 8.95 17.01 19.88
N HIS A 322 8.76 17.97 18.97
CA HIS A 322 9.80 18.92 18.61
C HIS A 322 10.11 19.87 19.76
N GLU A 323 9.09 20.37 20.46
CA GLU A 323 9.28 21.27 21.62
C GLU A 323 9.99 20.55 22.79
N LEU A 324 9.64 19.28 23.06
CA LEU A 324 10.34 18.46 24.05
C LEU A 324 11.72 17.97 23.60
N ALA A 325 11.93 17.82 22.29
CA ALA A 325 13.27 17.62 21.74
C ALA A 325 14.17 18.82 22.03
N ASP A 326 13.64 20.03 21.95
CA ASP A 326 14.41 21.24 22.22
C ASP A 326 14.66 21.45 23.73
N GLU A 327 13.74 21.05 24.62
CA GLU A 327 13.90 21.22 26.08
C GLU A 327 14.67 20.09 26.80
N HIS A 328 14.65 18.85 26.28
CA HIS A 328 15.22 17.68 26.97
C HIS A 328 16.20 16.84 26.13
N PHE A 329 16.25 16.99 24.80
CA PHE A 329 17.11 16.15 23.93
C PHE A 329 18.47 16.77 23.58
N ASP A 330 18.81 17.93 24.12
CA ASP A 330 20.13 18.55 24.00
C ASP A 330 21.29 17.63 24.47
N TYR A 331 20.98 16.55 25.19
CA TYR A 331 22.00 15.68 25.79
C TYR A 331 22.30 14.35 25.05
N VAL A 332 21.55 13.92 24.01
CA VAL A 332 21.73 12.54 23.48
C VAL A 332 21.74 12.37 21.96
N LEU A 333 21.29 13.34 21.17
CA LEU A 333 21.37 13.24 19.70
C LEU A 333 22.36 14.27 19.15
N ASN A 334 23.52 13.80 18.68
CA ASN A 334 24.36 14.64 17.83
C ASN A 334 23.54 15.11 16.62
N SER A 335 23.66 16.38 16.24
CA SER A 335 22.94 17.08 15.16
C SER A 335 22.76 16.21 13.91
N ASN A 336 23.78 15.43 13.56
CA ASN A 336 23.79 14.56 12.36
C ASN A 336 22.72 13.45 12.40
N LYS A 337 22.36 12.94 13.59
CA LYS A 337 21.34 11.89 13.75
C LYS A 337 19.92 12.46 13.77
N LYS A 338 19.75 13.72 14.21
CA LYS A 338 18.49 14.48 14.08
C LYS A 338 18.18 14.74 12.62
N VAL A 339 19.19 15.16 11.87
CA VAL A 339 19.15 15.42 10.44
C VAL A 339 18.86 14.17 9.60
N SER A 340 19.58 13.06 9.81
CA SER A 340 19.38 11.83 9.03
C SER A 340 17.96 11.25 9.19
N LEU A 341 17.38 11.35 10.39
CA LEU A 341 16.00 10.89 10.63
C LEU A 341 14.94 11.79 9.99
N PHE A 342 15.20 13.11 9.99
CA PHE A 342 14.32 14.07 9.32
C PHE A 342 14.36 13.89 7.79
N TYR A 343 15.55 13.66 7.25
CA TYR A 343 15.78 13.36 5.84
C TYR A 343 15.06 12.09 5.35
N ASN A 344 15.24 10.96 6.04
CA ASN A 344 14.60 9.70 5.64
C ASN A 344 13.07 9.82 5.60
N LYS A 345 12.46 10.64 6.48
CA LYS A 345 11.00 10.83 6.48
C LYS A 345 10.51 11.77 5.37
N ILE A 346 11.27 12.80 4.99
CA ILE A 346 10.92 13.65 3.84
C ILE A 346 11.01 12.83 2.54
N VAL A 347 12.10 12.08 2.37
CA VAL A 347 12.39 11.35 1.13
C VAL A 347 11.59 10.05 1.01
N ASP A 348 11.45 9.25 2.06
CA ASP A 348 10.73 7.96 1.98
C ASP A 348 9.21 8.11 1.91
N GLN A 349 8.67 9.24 2.39
CA GLN A 349 7.22 9.44 2.52
C GLN A 349 6.67 10.60 1.69
N GLY A 350 7.51 11.34 0.95
CA GLY A 350 7.09 12.47 0.11
C GLY A 350 6.44 13.61 0.90
N LEU A 351 6.88 13.82 2.15
CA LEU A 351 6.21 14.73 3.08
C LEU A 351 6.83 16.13 3.08
N THR A 352 6.87 16.76 1.91
CA THR A 352 7.41 18.12 1.71
C THR A 352 6.73 19.19 2.56
N LYS A 353 5.53 18.92 3.08
CA LYS A 353 4.85 19.73 4.12
C LYS A 353 5.71 20.00 5.38
N TYR A 354 6.69 19.15 5.69
CA TYR A 354 7.57 19.34 6.85
C TYR A 354 8.79 20.21 6.57
N LEU A 355 9.05 20.64 5.33
CA LEU A 355 10.16 21.53 5.00
C LEU A 355 10.13 22.82 5.81
N SER A 356 8.93 23.35 6.12
CA SER A 356 8.71 24.49 7.02
C SER A 356 9.26 24.30 8.45
N SER A 357 9.52 23.06 8.89
CA SER A 357 10.13 22.78 10.19
C SER A 357 11.64 23.02 10.20
N LEU A 358 12.27 23.17 9.03
CA LEU A 358 13.70 23.51 8.93
C LEU A 358 13.98 24.91 9.50
N ASP A 359 13.00 25.82 9.55
CA ASP A 359 13.17 27.14 10.15
C ASP A 359 13.64 27.09 11.62
N LYS A 360 13.34 25.99 12.31
CA LYS A 360 13.72 25.76 13.71
C LYS A 360 15.14 25.20 13.86
N PHE A 361 15.78 24.77 12.77
CA PHE A 361 17.13 24.20 12.83
C PHE A 361 18.15 25.32 12.97
N ASP A 362 19.19 25.09 13.77
CA ASP A 362 20.33 26.00 13.77
C ASP A 362 21.11 25.89 12.44
N LYS A 363 22.03 26.83 12.18
CA LYS A 363 22.82 26.83 10.94
C LYS A 363 23.60 25.53 10.73
N LYS A 364 24.13 24.91 11.79
CA LYS A 364 24.94 23.69 11.71
C LYS A 364 24.05 22.48 11.36
N GLU A 365 22.84 22.42 11.90
CA GLU A 365 21.84 21.41 11.59
C GLU A 365 21.33 21.56 10.15
N LYS A 366 21.07 22.79 9.71
CA LYS A 366 20.72 23.14 8.32
C LYS A 366 21.82 22.70 7.34
N ASP A 367 23.07 23.05 7.62
CA ASP A 367 24.22 22.65 6.81
C ASP A 367 24.39 21.12 6.77
N SER A 368 24.19 20.45 7.90
CA SER A 368 24.23 18.99 7.97
C SER A 368 23.08 18.35 7.18
N PHE A 369 21.88 18.94 7.16
CA PHE A 369 20.75 18.46 6.37
C PHE A 369 21.04 18.48 4.88
N VAL A 370 21.54 19.62 4.41
CA VAL A 370 22.00 19.76 3.03
C VAL A 370 23.12 18.76 2.74
N TYR A 371 24.09 18.57 3.64
CA TYR A 371 25.14 17.57 3.43
C TYR A 371 24.60 16.14 3.30
N THR A 372 23.68 15.73 4.18
CA THR A 372 23.04 14.41 4.15
C THR A 372 22.22 14.17 2.89
N LEU A 373 21.48 15.18 2.42
CA LEU A 373 20.74 15.18 1.15
C LEU A 373 21.63 14.79 -0.05
N PHE A 374 22.90 15.19 -0.03
CA PHE A 374 23.84 14.89 -1.11
C PHE A 374 24.74 13.67 -0.86
N GLN A 375 24.82 13.13 0.36
CA GLN A 375 25.68 11.97 0.70
C GLN A 375 24.99 10.62 0.54
N LEU A 376 23.72 10.47 0.91
CA LEU A 376 23.00 9.18 0.82
C LEU A 376 22.85 8.67 -0.63
N LYS A 377 23.04 9.55 -1.62
CA LYS A 377 23.15 9.22 -3.05
C LYS A 377 24.41 8.43 -3.42
N LEU A 378 25.50 8.54 -2.64
CA LEU A 378 26.76 7.85 -2.93
C LEU A 378 26.78 6.38 -2.49
N GLU A 379 25.94 6.00 -1.53
CA GLU A 379 26.00 4.68 -0.89
C GLU A 379 24.93 3.71 -1.41
N GLU A 380 23.79 4.19 -1.93
CA GLU A 380 22.71 3.32 -2.45
C GLU A 380 22.10 3.85 -3.76
N PRO A 381 22.41 3.28 -4.95
CA PRO A 381 21.88 3.72 -6.26
C PRO A 381 20.38 3.42 -6.48
N LEU A 382 19.68 2.92 -5.45
CA LEU A 382 18.26 2.57 -5.50
C LEU A 382 17.32 3.71 -5.14
N TYR A 383 17.83 4.79 -4.54
CA TYR A 383 17.05 5.99 -4.25
C TYR A 383 17.28 6.99 -5.38
N GLY A 384 16.19 7.45 -6.00
CA GLY A 384 16.22 8.39 -7.12
C GLY A 384 16.91 9.71 -6.80
N GLU A 385 16.99 10.59 -7.80
CA GLU A 385 17.51 11.95 -7.63
C GLU A 385 16.90 12.64 -6.40
N PRO A 386 17.62 13.55 -5.72
CA PRO A 386 17.09 14.23 -4.55
C PRO A 386 15.73 14.81 -4.91
N ASP A 387 14.73 14.59 -4.05
CA ASP A 387 13.39 15.08 -4.30
C ASP A 387 13.48 16.56 -4.71
N VAL A 388 13.04 16.80 -5.93
CA VAL A 388 13.16 18.07 -6.64
C VAL A 388 12.59 19.20 -5.78
N GLU A 389 11.47 18.95 -5.13
CA GLU A 389 10.82 19.91 -4.23
C GLU A 389 11.73 20.30 -3.06
N THR A 390 12.41 19.32 -2.48
CA THR A 390 13.35 19.52 -1.37
C THR A 390 14.57 20.34 -1.80
N LEU A 391 15.13 20.08 -2.98
CA LEU A 391 16.25 20.87 -3.52
C LEU A 391 15.83 22.31 -3.82
N VAL A 392 14.66 22.50 -4.45
CA VAL A 392 14.12 23.82 -4.74
C VAL A 392 13.92 24.60 -3.44
N TYR A 393 13.31 23.99 -2.42
CA TYR A 393 13.12 24.62 -1.12
C TYR A 393 14.45 25.08 -0.50
N CYS A 394 15.47 24.21 -0.50
CA CYS A 394 16.79 24.55 0.01
C CYS A 394 17.46 25.70 -0.77
N LEU A 395 17.21 25.81 -2.08
CA LEU A 395 17.72 26.87 -2.93
C LEU A 395 16.92 28.19 -2.80
N SER A 396 15.64 28.11 -2.44
CA SER A 396 14.78 29.28 -2.20
C SER A 396 14.98 29.89 -0.82
N GLU A 397 15.42 29.10 0.16
CA GLU A 397 15.63 29.52 1.54
C GLU A 397 17.04 30.15 1.73
N PRO A 398 17.14 31.46 2.09
CA PRO A 398 18.42 32.15 2.15
C PRO A 398 19.47 31.49 3.06
N GLU A 399 19.02 30.87 4.15
CA GLU A 399 19.92 30.22 5.12
C GLU A 399 20.45 28.86 4.66
N LEU A 400 19.79 28.22 3.68
CA LEU A 400 20.15 26.92 3.11
C LEU A 400 20.84 27.06 1.75
N LYS A 401 20.59 28.16 1.03
CA LYS A 401 21.06 28.44 -0.34
C LYS A 401 22.58 28.23 -0.48
N ASP A 402 23.38 28.91 0.34
CA ASP A 402 24.85 28.88 0.23
C ASP A 402 25.42 27.47 0.40
N SER A 403 24.91 26.73 1.39
CA SER A 403 25.34 25.36 1.66
C SER A 403 24.91 24.41 0.56
N THR A 404 23.72 24.62 -0.02
CA THR A 404 23.19 23.83 -1.13
C THR A 404 24.03 24.04 -2.39
N LEU A 405 24.30 25.30 -2.74
CA LEU A 405 25.17 25.65 -3.88
C LEU A 405 26.59 25.13 -3.70
N LYS A 406 27.13 25.18 -2.47
CA LYS A 406 28.44 24.61 -2.15
C LYS A 406 28.47 23.09 -2.38
N MET A 407 27.41 22.37 -2.02
CA MET A 407 27.30 20.93 -2.25
C MET A 407 27.15 20.59 -3.73
N ILE A 408 26.30 21.32 -4.48
CA ILE A 408 26.18 21.20 -5.94
C ILE A 408 27.55 21.40 -6.60
N LYS A 409 28.28 22.45 -6.20
CA LYS A 409 29.63 22.74 -6.72
C LYS A 409 30.67 21.69 -6.35
N SER A 410 30.60 21.12 -5.14
CA SER A 410 31.47 20.02 -4.73
C SER A 410 31.23 18.79 -5.58
N LYS A 411 29.96 18.43 -5.78
CA LYS A 411 29.56 17.28 -6.61
C LYS A 411 29.98 17.45 -8.06
N TYR A 412 29.71 18.61 -8.65
CA TYR A 412 30.18 18.93 -9.99
C TYR A 412 31.70 18.76 -10.14
N LYS A 413 32.48 19.20 -9.15
CA LYS A 413 33.95 19.02 -9.17
C LYS A 413 34.38 17.56 -9.05
N GLU A 414 33.66 16.75 -8.27
CA GLU A 414 33.88 15.30 -8.18
C GLU A 414 33.61 14.62 -9.54
N MET A 415 32.66 15.15 -10.32
CA MET A 415 32.24 14.61 -11.62
C MET A 415 33.03 15.15 -12.82
N LYS A 416 33.65 16.34 -12.69
CA LYS A 416 34.25 17.10 -13.81
C LYS A 416 35.32 16.34 -14.59
N ASP A 417 36.04 15.42 -13.94
CA ASP A 417 37.11 14.65 -14.58
C ASP A 417 36.58 13.47 -15.42
N ASP A 418 35.28 13.15 -15.36
CA ASP A 418 34.63 12.06 -16.10
C ASP A 418 33.19 12.45 -16.51
N PHE A 419 33.07 13.57 -17.24
CA PHE A 419 31.78 14.16 -17.62
C PHE A 419 30.91 13.18 -18.44
N SER A 420 29.93 12.59 -17.77
CA SER A 420 29.08 11.50 -18.27
C SER A 420 27.69 12.01 -18.67
N MET A 421 26.90 11.17 -19.35
CA MET A 421 25.48 11.47 -19.63
C MET A 421 24.65 11.68 -18.35
N GLU A 422 25.07 11.12 -17.22
CA GLU A 422 24.39 11.26 -15.93
C GLU A 422 24.54 12.69 -15.37
N ASP A 423 25.63 13.38 -15.70
CA ASP A 423 25.89 14.76 -15.26
C ASP A 423 25.03 15.78 -16.01
N LEU A 424 24.79 15.52 -17.30
CA LEU A 424 23.89 16.31 -18.14
C LEU A 424 22.43 16.16 -17.69
N GLU A 425 22.03 14.96 -17.27
CA GLU A 425 20.69 14.69 -16.75
C GLU A 425 20.48 15.35 -15.38
N PHE A 426 21.48 15.31 -14.49
CA PHE A 426 21.41 15.99 -13.19
C PHE A 426 21.29 17.53 -13.34
N TYR A 427 22.06 18.12 -14.26
CA TYR A 427 21.95 19.53 -14.61
C TYR A 427 20.56 19.87 -15.15
N LYS A 428 20.05 19.04 -16.09
CA LYS A 428 18.71 19.18 -16.67
C LYS A 428 17.64 19.14 -15.58
N THR A 429 17.69 18.15 -14.68
CA THR A 429 16.74 18.01 -13.58
C THR A 429 16.75 19.24 -12.69
N ILE A 430 17.91 19.69 -12.19
CA ILE A 430 18.00 20.84 -11.27
C ILE A 430 17.45 22.11 -11.92
N MET A 431 17.88 22.41 -13.15
CA MET A 431 17.51 23.65 -13.82
C MET A 431 16.03 23.70 -14.16
N CYS A 432 15.50 22.63 -14.78
CA CYS A 432 14.09 22.58 -15.17
C CYS A 432 13.16 22.58 -13.94
N SER A 433 13.56 21.88 -12.88
CA SER A 433 12.81 21.82 -11.62
C SER A 433 12.74 23.16 -10.90
N TYR A 434 13.86 23.86 -10.82
CA TYR A 434 13.93 25.18 -10.19
C TYR A 434 13.20 26.24 -11.01
N MET A 435 13.33 26.20 -12.34
CA MET A 435 12.55 27.06 -13.24
C MET A 435 11.05 26.85 -13.12
N PHE A 436 10.61 25.62 -12.87
CA PHE A 436 9.19 25.30 -12.67
C PHE A 436 8.64 25.77 -11.32
N SER A 437 9.47 25.73 -10.27
CA SER A 437 9.01 25.89 -8.89
C SER A 437 9.20 27.31 -8.33
N ALA A 438 10.02 28.15 -8.96
CA ALA A 438 10.42 29.42 -8.37
C ALA A 438 9.45 30.58 -8.73
N PHE A 439 8.46 30.81 -7.86
CA PHE A 439 7.38 31.82 -7.96
C PHE A 439 7.82 33.30 -7.96
N ASN A 440 9.09 33.60 -7.66
CA ASN A 440 9.59 34.97 -7.55
C ASN A 440 10.70 35.23 -8.57
N GLU A 441 10.28 35.71 -9.75
CA GLU A 441 11.08 35.91 -10.95
C GLU A 441 12.49 36.48 -10.71
N TYR A 442 12.63 37.44 -9.79
CA TYR A 442 13.93 38.05 -9.45
C TYR A 442 14.84 37.15 -8.61
N LYS A 443 14.31 36.44 -7.62
CA LYS A 443 15.10 35.51 -6.79
C LYS A 443 15.47 34.25 -7.59
N SER A 444 14.58 33.84 -8.49
CA SER A 444 14.79 32.68 -9.36
C SER A 444 15.97 32.91 -10.32
N LYS A 445 16.06 34.11 -10.90
CA LYS A 445 17.10 34.45 -11.86
C LYS A 445 18.52 34.39 -11.27
N GLU A 446 18.74 35.03 -10.12
CA GLU A 446 20.07 35.07 -9.48
C GLU A 446 20.55 33.66 -9.10
N VAL A 447 19.66 32.82 -8.57
CA VAL A 447 19.99 31.42 -8.21
C VAL A 447 20.26 30.58 -9.46
N LEU A 448 19.48 30.74 -10.54
CA LEU A 448 19.73 30.05 -11.80
C LEU A 448 21.05 30.47 -12.44
N GLU A 449 21.41 31.75 -12.40
CA GLU A 449 22.71 32.25 -12.85
C GLU A 449 23.85 31.66 -11.99
N GLU A 450 23.68 31.57 -10.67
CA GLU A 450 24.66 30.95 -9.78
C GLU A 450 24.85 29.45 -10.05
N ILE A 451 23.75 28.71 -10.29
CA ILE A 451 23.80 27.30 -10.70
C ILE A 451 24.48 27.19 -12.07
N ASP A 452 24.07 27.99 -13.06
CA ASP A 452 24.65 27.98 -14.41
C ASP A 452 26.16 28.26 -14.40
N ASN A 453 26.61 29.13 -13.50
CA ASN A 453 28.03 29.43 -13.29
C ASN A 453 28.80 28.30 -12.58
N ILE A 454 28.12 27.38 -11.89
CA ILE A 454 28.74 26.17 -11.32
C ILE A 454 29.04 25.17 -12.44
N PHE A 455 28.15 25.05 -13.42
CA PHE A 455 28.26 24.08 -14.51
C PHE A 455 28.94 24.72 -15.74
N GLU A 456 30.20 24.36 -15.99
CA GLU A 456 30.98 24.80 -17.16
C GLU A 456 30.57 24.03 -18.45
N ILE A 457 29.27 23.89 -18.69
CA ILE A 457 28.71 23.21 -19.88
C ILE A 457 28.76 24.17 -21.07
N ASP A 458 29.06 23.65 -22.28
CA ASP A 458 28.98 24.46 -23.49
C ASP A 458 27.57 25.01 -23.67
N TYR A 459 27.48 26.26 -24.11
CA TYR A 459 26.21 26.96 -24.29
C TYR A 459 25.23 26.20 -25.20
N THR A 460 25.73 25.51 -26.23
CA THR A 460 24.89 24.73 -27.16
C THR A 460 24.25 23.53 -26.46
N ASP A 461 25.02 22.84 -25.62
CA ASP A 461 24.56 21.68 -24.86
C ASP A 461 23.60 22.11 -23.74
N LYS A 462 23.86 23.24 -23.08
CA LYS A 462 22.95 23.85 -22.10
C LYS A 462 21.56 24.08 -22.69
N VAL A 463 21.48 24.71 -23.86
CA VAL A 463 20.20 24.95 -24.53
C VAL A 463 19.50 23.63 -24.88
N SER A 464 20.25 22.65 -25.40
CA SER A 464 19.68 21.35 -25.76
C SER A 464 19.06 20.66 -24.55
N LEU A 465 19.76 20.63 -23.41
CA LEU A 465 19.27 20.02 -22.19
C LEU A 465 18.04 20.73 -21.63
N LEU A 466 18.05 22.06 -21.59
CA LEU A 466 16.89 22.83 -21.13
C LEU A 466 15.68 22.60 -22.02
N ALA A 467 15.87 22.52 -23.35
CA ALA A 467 14.80 22.20 -24.28
C ALA A 467 14.26 20.78 -24.08
N ASP A 468 15.14 19.80 -23.89
CA ASP A 468 14.77 18.41 -23.61
C ASP A 468 14.00 18.30 -22.28
N GLY A 469 14.47 18.94 -21.21
CA GLY A 469 13.81 18.92 -19.90
C GLY A 469 12.46 19.64 -19.89
N LEU A 470 12.33 20.75 -20.62
CA LEU A 470 11.03 21.41 -20.82
C LEU A 470 10.06 20.51 -21.57
N ASN A 471 10.55 19.75 -22.56
CA ASN A 471 9.75 18.80 -23.31
C ASN A 471 9.31 17.61 -22.43
N ASP A 472 10.17 17.14 -21.52
CA ASP A 472 9.85 16.11 -20.53
C ASP A 472 8.73 16.58 -19.58
N ILE A 473 8.86 17.80 -19.02
CA ILE A 473 7.81 18.41 -18.17
C ILE A 473 6.49 18.52 -18.94
N CYS A 474 6.51 19.05 -20.16
CA CYS A 474 5.30 19.19 -20.98
C CYS A 474 4.65 17.83 -21.29
N THR A 475 5.46 16.80 -21.54
CA THR A 475 4.99 15.42 -21.79
C THR A 475 4.35 14.84 -20.54
N GLN A 476 4.96 15.03 -19.37
CA GLN A 476 4.42 14.62 -18.07
C GLN A 476 3.07 15.29 -17.77
N MET A 477 2.97 16.62 -17.96
CA MET A 477 1.71 17.37 -17.78
C MET A 477 0.61 16.88 -18.71
N ALA A 478 0.94 16.59 -19.98
CA ALA A 478 -0.02 16.06 -20.95
C ALA A 478 -0.52 14.65 -20.57
N LEU A 479 0.37 13.78 -20.06
CA LEU A 479 0.01 12.43 -19.59
C LEU A 479 -0.88 12.47 -18.33
N TYR A 480 -0.60 13.37 -17.38
CA TYR A 480 -1.40 13.59 -16.17
C TYR A 480 -2.83 14.05 -16.50
N SER A 481 -3.00 14.87 -17.55
CA SER A 481 -4.33 15.31 -17.99
C SER A 481 -5.23 14.19 -18.53
N HIS A 482 -4.68 12.98 -18.73
CA HIS A 482 -5.38 11.83 -19.32
C HIS A 482 -5.39 10.57 -18.44
N ASN A 483 -4.55 10.47 -17.41
CA ASN A 483 -4.60 9.39 -16.40
C ASN A 483 -4.13 9.91 -15.03
N TYR A 484 -4.79 9.49 -13.96
CA TYR A 484 -4.52 9.90 -12.57
C TYR A 484 -3.18 9.41 -11.99
N GLU A 485 -2.33 8.72 -12.75
CA GLU A 485 -1.09 8.08 -12.24
C GLU A 485 0.10 8.22 -13.21
N SER A 486 0.45 9.42 -13.65
CA SER A 486 1.81 9.60 -14.20
C SER A 486 2.83 9.63 -13.04
N LYS A 487 4.00 9.03 -13.23
CA LYS A 487 5.05 8.91 -12.21
C LYS A 487 6.32 9.63 -12.69
N GLY A 488 6.36 10.95 -12.64
CA GLY A 488 7.60 11.69 -12.86
C GLY A 488 7.55 13.08 -12.25
N MET A 489 8.39 14.00 -12.77
CA MET A 489 8.84 15.33 -12.26
C MET A 489 7.83 16.25 -11.55
N LEU A 490 6.55 15.89 -11.44
CA LEU A 490 5.44 16.66 -10.85
C LEU A 490 4.88 16.06 -9.54
N TRP A 491 5.59 15.11 -8.91
CA TRP A 491 5.19 14.56 -7.61
C TRP A 491 5.07 15.68 -6.56
N GLY A 492 3.90 15.85 -5.95
CA GLY A 492 3.64 16.78 -4.83
C GLY A 492 2.64 17.92 -5.09
N TYR A 493 2.28 18.18 -6.36
CA TYR A 493 1.43 19.32 -6.76
C TYR A 493 -0.06 19.00 -7.00
N ASP A 494 -0.59 17.93 -6.39
CA ASP A 494 -1.96 17.43 -6.64
C ASP A 494 -3.07 18.48 -6.36
N TYR A 495 -2.81 19.50 -5.54
CA TYR A 495 -3.79 20.51 -5.11
C TYR A 495 -3.69 21.89 -5.80
N LEU A 496 -2.77 22.11 -6.74
CA LEU A 496 -2.48 23.47 -7.28
C LEU A 496 -2.58 23.60 -8.81
N ASN A 497 -3.10 22.59 -9.51
CA ASN A 497 -2.95 22.43 -10.96
C ASN A 497 -3.68 23.45 -11.86
N GLU A 498 -4.87 23.94 -11.52
CA GLU A 498 -5.60 24.87 -12.41
C GLU A 498 -4.96 26.27 -12.44
N GLU A 499 -4.52 26.77 -11.28
CA GLU A 499 -3.89 28.10 -11.17
C GLU A 499 -2.48 28.12 -11.77
N TYR A 500 -1.73 27.02 -11.62
CA TYR A 500 -0.34 26.90 -12.06
C TYR A 500 -0.23 26.63 -13.56
N GLY A 501 -1.14 25.81 -14.12
CA GLY A 501 -1.23 25.58 -15.55
C GLY A 501 -1.53 26.87 -16.33
N GLU A 502 -2.50 27.66 -15.86
CA GLU A 502 -2.80 28.97 -16.47
C GLU A 502 -1.65 29.98 -16.32
N PHE A 503 -0.94 29.99 -15.19
CA PHE A 503 0.17 30.90 -14.94
C PHE A 503 1.41 30.56 -15.77
N PHE A 504 1.79 29.28 -15.86
CA PHE A 504 2.88 28.81 -16.73
C PHE A 504 2.58 29.11 -18.20
N LEU A 505 1.33 28.90 -18.63
CA LEU A 505 0.87 29.28 -19.97
C LEU A 505 0.92 30.79 -20.20
N LYS A 506 0.57 31.62 -19.20
CA LYS A 506 0.73 33.09 -19.26
C LYS A 506 2.20 33.54 -19.33
N SER A 507 3.08 32.87 -18.59
CA SER A 507 4.52 33.18 -18.55
C SER A 507 5.22 32.83 -19.86
N ILE A 508 4.81 31.72 -20.51
CA ILE A 508 5.25 31.36 -21.87
C ILE A 508 4.64 32.30 -22.93
N GLN A 509 3.41 32.77 -22.74
CA GLN A 509 2.77 33.75 -23.63
C GLN A 509 3.43 35.15 -23.55
N ASN A 510 4.07 35.49 -22.42
CA ASN A 510 4.97 36.63 -22.27
C ASN A 510 6.41 36.27 -22.69
N GLN A 511 6.58 35.85 -23.95
CA GLN A 511 7.87 35.47 -24.57
C GLN A 511 9.01 36.51 -24.35
N ASP A 512 8.67 37.79 -24.20
CA ASP A 512 9.61 38.91 -23.97
C ASP A 512 10.22 38.96 -22.55
N GLU A 513 9.70 38.21 -21.57
CA GLU A 513 10.25 38.16 -20.20
C GLU A 513 11.18 36.96 -20.00
N PHE A 514 10.79 35.78 -20.49
CA PHE A 514 11.65 34.58 -20.48
C PHE A 514 12.97 34.80 -21.24
N THR A 515 12.92 35.61 -22.30
CA THR A 515 14.10 35.97 -23.11
C THR A 515 14.97 37.08 -22.51
N LYS A 516 14.56 37.72 -21.41
CA LYS A 516 15.38 38.66 -20.62
C LYS A 516 16.12 37.99 -19.46
N VAL A 517 15.71 36.78 -19.06
CA VAL A 517 16.37 36.02 -17.99
C VAL A 517 17.77 35.58 -18.43
N PHE A 518 17.93 35.18 -19.68
CA PHE A 518 19.23 34.92 -20.29
C PHE A 518 19.39 35.87 -21.49
N ASP A 519 20.51 36.57 -21.62
CA ASP A 519 20.72 37.59 -22.67
C ASP A 519 20.83 36.95 -24.08
N TYR A 520 19.69 36.52 -24.64
CA TYR A 520 19.61 35.86 -25.95
C TYR A 520 19.72 36.83 -27.13
N SER A 521 19.86 38.14 -26.85
CA SER A 521 19.91 39.19 -27.88
C SER A 521 21.12 39.05 -28.83
N GLN A 522 22.12 38.26 -28.45
CA GLN A 522 23.33 38.04 -29.26
C GLN A 522 23.24 36.85 -30.24
N ARG A 523 22.19 36.00 -30.20
CA ARG A 523 22.04 34.85 -31.12
C ARG A 523 20.58 34.56 -31.53
N PRO A 524 20.03 35.33 -32.50
CA PRO A 524 18.60 35.29 -32.89
C PRO A 524 18.12 33.95 -33.47
N GLU A 525 19.03 33.15 -34.04
CA GLU A 525 18.75 31.84 -34.65
C GLU A 525 18.42 30.72 -33.63
N LEU A 526 18.78 30.91 -32.36
CA LEU A 526 18.37 30.03 -31.24
C LEU A 526 17.02 30.42 -30.65
N LEU A 527 16.73 31.73 -30.62
CA LEU A 527 15.41 32.27 -30.32
C LEU A 527 14.38 31.74 -31.32
N GLU A 528 14.73 31.71 -32.61
CA GLU A 528 13.90 31.12 -33.67
C GLU A 528 13.59 29.64 -33.41
N ARG A 529 14.55 28.84 -32.96
CA ARG A 529 14.33 27.43 -32.59
C ARG A 529 13.38 27.26 -31.40
N LEU A 530 13.56 28.05 -30.33
CA LEU A 530 12.67 28.07 -29.16
C LEU A 530 11.25 28.55 -29.50
N VAL A 531 11.14 29.54 -30.39
CA VAL A 531 9.88 30.09 -30.92
C VAL A 531 9.19 29.10 -31.87
N GLU A 532 9.93 28.34 -32.67
CA GLU A 532 9.39 27.27 -33.53
C GLU A 532 8.80 26.11 -32.72
N THR A 533 9.39 25.78 -31.56
CA THR A 533 8.87 24.76 -30.66
C THR A 533 7.69 25.20 -29.79
N SER A 534 7.44 26.51 -29.60
CA SER A 534 6.49 27.05 -28.61
C SER A 534 5.18 27.67 -29.15
N LYS A 535 4.89 27.60 -30.47
CA LYS A 535 3.64 28.16 -31.04
C LYS A 535 2.38 27.37 -30.63
N PHE A 536 1.72 27.82 -29.56
CA PHE A 536 0.58 27.12 -28.92
C PHE A 536 -0.86 27.66 -29.11
N PRO A 537 -1.18 28.90 -29.59
CA PRO A 537 -2.59 29.32 -29.55
C PRO A 537 -3.51 28.83 -30.69
N GLN A 538 -3.00 28.59 -31.91
CA GLN A 538 -3.84 28.11 -33.03
C GLN A 538 -3.80 26.58 -33.22
N THR A 539 -3.09 25.90 -32.34
CA THR A 539 -2.62 24.53 -32.57
C THR A 539 -3.51 23.48 -31.93
N PHE A 540 -4.54 23.83 -31.17
CA PHE A 540 -5.43 22.82 -30.56
C PHE A 540 -6.28 22.04 -31.59
N LYS A 541 -6.52 22.63 -32.77
CA LYS A 541 -7.27 21.99 -33.87
C LYS A 541 -6.39 21.34 -34.94
N LEU A 542 -5.06 21.60 -34.92
CA LEU A 542 -4.08 21.05 -35.87
C LEU A 542 -3.18 19.97 -35.21
N LEU A 543 -3.00 19.99 -33.88
CA LEU A 543 -2.24 19.01 -33.10
C LEU A 543 -2.83 17.60 -33.19
N SER A 544 -4.16 17.43 -33.29
CA SER A 544 -4.73 16.07 -33.42
C SER A 544 -4.30 15.36 -34.71
N THR A 545 -4.00 16.11 -35.78
CA THR A 545 -3.72 15.54 -37.10
C THR A 545 -2.23 15.51 -37.42
N LYS A 546 -1.47 16.56 -37.06
CA LYS A 546 -0.01 16.61 -37.30
C LYS A 546 0.84 15.95 -36.22
N THR A 547 0.35 15.79 -34.99
CA THR A 547 1.06 15.00 -33.96
C THR A 547 1.07 13.53 -34.35
N ILE A 548 0.02 13.02 -35.00
CA ILE A 548 -0.01 11.66 -35.58
C ILE A 548 1.02 11.54 -36.72
N GLU A 549 1.12 12.54 -37.61
CA GLU A 549 2.09 12.51 -38.72
C GLU A 549 3.55 12.68 -38.27
N ALA A 550 3.82 13.56 -37.29
CA ALA A 550 5.16 13.82 -36.75
C ALA A 550 5.66 12.67 -35.86
N SER A 551 4.81 12.08 -35.00
CA SER A 551 5.15 10.88 -34.24
C SER A 551 5.36 9.66 -35.15
N THR A 552 4.65 9.58 -36.28
CA THR A 552 4.91 8.56 -37.31
C THR A 552 6.24 8.80 -38.03
N LYS A 553 6.58 10.06 -38.37
CA LYS A 553 7.81 10.41 -39.10
C LYS A 553 9.08 10.34 -38.25
N TYR A 554 9.05 10.85 -37.02
CA TYR A 554 10.17 10.79 -36.08
C TYR A 554 10.32 9.39 -35.47
N GLY A 555 9.21 8.71 -35.18
CA GLY A 555 9.23 7.28 -34.84
C GLY A 555 9.87 6.45 -35.96
N ALA A 556 9.62 6.80 -37.23
CA ALA A 556 10.27 6.12 -38.35
C ALA A 556 11.76 6.40 -38.49
N GLN A 557 12.24 7.61 -38.18
CA GLN A 557 13.66 7.93 -38.21
C GLN A 557 14.42 7.34 -37.02
N TYR A 558 13.86 7.43 -35.82
CA TYR A 558 14.41 6.82 -34.61
C TYR A 558 14.49 5.30 -34.75
N ASN A 559 13.41 4.65 -35.19
CA ASN A 559 13.39 3.19 -35.38
C ASN A 559 14.25 2.74 -36.55
N LYS A 560 14.41 3.55 -37.62
CA LYS A 560 15.38 3.25 -38.69
C LYS A 560 16.81 3.26 -38.16
N ARG A 561 17.17 4.23 -37.31
CA ARG A 561 18.50 4.32 -36.69
C ARG A 561 18.74 3.16 -35.72
N GLN A 562 17.74 2.80 -34.93
CA GLN A 562 17.80 1.63 -34.04
C GLN A 562 17.86 0.29 -34.80
N THR A 563 17.13 0.17 -35.91
CA THR A 563 17.23 -1.01 -36.79
C THR A 563 18.61 -1.16 -37.41
N GLU A 564 19.22 -0.05 -37.85
CA GLU A 564 20.59 -0.05 -38.40
C GLU A 564 21.62 -0.39 -37.30
N ASN A 565 21.46 0.13 -36.09
CA ASN A 565 22.32 -0.18 -34.94
C ASN A 565 22.24 -1.66 -34.54
N ILE A 566 21.02 -2.21 -34.42
CA ILE A 566 20.81 -3.63 -34.12
C ILE A 566 21.39 -4.51 -35.24
N LYS A 567 21.19 -4.13 -36.51
CA LYS A 567 21.77 -4.85 -37.64
C LYS A 567 23.30 -4.85 -37.58
N ASN A 568 23.92 -3.70 -37.30
CA ASN A 568 25.37 -3.60 -37.14
C ASN A 568 25.90 -4.42 -35.95
N MET A 569 25.17 -4.48 -34.84
CA MET A 569 25.51 -5.32 -33.68
C MET A 569 25.40 -6.83 -33.99
N ILE A 570 24.38 -7.22 -34.77
CA ILE A 570 24.20 -8.59 -35.24
C ILE A 570 25.33 -8.96 -36.22
N ASP A 571 25.61 -8.12 -37.22
CA ASP A 571 26.64 -8.35 -38.22
C ASP A 571 28.03 -8.42 -37.55
N TYR A 572 28.33 -7.51 -36.61
CA TYR A 572 29.55 -7.55 -35.79
C TYR A 572 29.68 -8.86 -35.01
N SER A 573 28.59 -9.33 -34.38
CA SER A 573 28.64 -10.55 -33.58
C SER A 573 28.73 -11.83 -34.42
N ILE A 574 28.19 -11.80 -35.65
CA ILE A 574 28.40 -12.86 -36.65
C ILE A 574 29.86 -12.92 -37.08
N GLU A 575 30.45 -11.77 -37.44
CA GLU A 575 31.84 -11.68 -37.88
C GLU A 575 32.81 -12.12 -36.79
N ASN A 576 32.52 -11.76 -35.53
CA ASN A 576 33.41 -12.01 -34.39
C ASN A 576 33.06 -13.26 -33.56
N LYS A 577 32.02 -14.00 -33.94
CA LYS A 577 31.51 -15.19 -33.21
C LYS A 577 31.22 -14.94 -31.72
N THR A 578 30.81 -13.72 -31.37
CA THR A 578 30.44 -13.35 -29.99
C THR A 578 28.96 -13.61 -29.73
N GLY A 579 28.60 -14.00 -28.50
CA GLY A 579 27.19 -14.11 -28.10
C GLY A 579 26.51 -12.75 -28.07
N LEU A 580 25.29 -12.66 -28.59
CA LEU A 580 24.50 -11.43 -28.62
C LEU A 580 23.79 -11.22 -27.27
N MET A 581 24.00 -10.09 -26.60
CA MET A 581 23.05 -9.57 -25.59
C MET A 581 22.40 -8.31 -26.16
N ILE A 582 21.13 -8.42 -26.55
CA ILE A 582 20.28 -7.29 -26.91
C ILE A 582 19.20 -7.20 -25.85
N ASP A 583 18.91 -5.98 -25.40
CA ASP A 583 17.74 -5.71 -24.55
C ASP A 583 16.45 -6.09 -25.31
N MET A 584 15.68 -7.01 -24.72
CA MET A 584 14.50 -7.59 -25.33
C MET A 584 13.33 -6.61 -25.43
N GLU A 585 13.31 -5.55 -24.63
CA GLU A 585 12.33 -4.49 -24.76
C GLU A 585 12.58 -3.66 -26.04
N GLU A 586 13.86 -3.38 -26.32
CA GLU A 586 14.31 -2.68 -27.51
C GLU A 586 14.11 -3.52 -28.78
N TYR A 587 14.35 -4.83 -28.70
CA TYR A 587 14.03 -5.79 -29.77
C TYR A 587 12.52 -5.85 -30.07
N SER A 588 11.69 -5.97 -29.03
CA SER A 588 10.22 -5.98 -29.16
C SER A 588 9.70 -4.70 -29.84
N ARG A 589 10.28 -3.54 -29.51
CA ARG A 589 9.90 -2.25 -30.12
C ARG A 589 10.24 -2.23 -31.63
N VAL A 590 11.39 -2.77 -32.03
CA VAL A 590 11.86 -2.80 -33.42
C VAL A 590 11.08 -3.80 -34.28
N VAL A 591 10.70 -4.95 -33.74
CA VAL A 591 9.85 -5.95 -34.44
C VAL A 591 8.44 -5.38 -34.69
N ARG A 592 7.79 -4.81 -33.65
CA ARG A 592 6.47 -4.18 -33.77
C ARG A 592 6.45 -3.05 -34.81
N PHE A 593 7.53 -2.27 -34.88
CA PHE A 593 7.65 -1.21 -35.88
C PHE A 593 7.86 -1.77 -37.29
N SER A 594 8.59 -2.88 -37.43
CA SER A 594 8.89 -3.50 -38.72
C SER A 594 7.71 -4.26 -39.32
N GLU A 595 6.80 -4.78 -38.49
CA GLU A 595 5.52 -5.38 -38.89
C GLU A 595 4.59 -4.33 -39.51
N LYS A 596 4.44 -3.17 -38.86
CA LYS A 596 3.65 -2.04 -39.38
C LYS A 596 4.17 -1.47 -40.71
N ASN A 597 5.45 -1.70 -41.04
CA ASN A 597 6.09 -1.19 -42.25
C ASN A 597 6.44 -2.28 -43.29
N GLY A 598 5.95 -3.52 -43.12
CA GLY A 598 6.15 -4.61 -44.07
C GLY A 598 7.59 -5.14 -44.18
N LYS A 599 8.48 -4.78 -43.24
CA LYS A 599 9.89 -5.18 -43.20
C LYS A 599 10.22 -6.29 -42.20
N ALA A 600 9.23 -6.74 -41.42
CA ALA A 600 9.39 -7.79 -40.42
C ALA A 600 10.07 -9.05 -40.99
N LYS A 601 9.71 -9.46 -42.22
CA LYS A 601 10.27 -10.65 -42.88
C LYS A 601 11.79 -10.56 -43.15
N GLU A 602 12.33 -9.36 -43.42
CA GLU A 602 13.77 -9.17 -43.65
C GLU A 602 14.58 -9.28 -42.35
N ILE A 603 14.10 -8.63 -41.28
CA ILE A 603 14.74 -8.69 -39.95
C ILE A 603 14.65 -10.11 -39.38
N LEU A 604 13.51 -10.78 -39.57
CA LEU A 604 13.32 -12.17 -39.17
C LEU A 604 14.26 -13.12 -39.94
N ASN A 605 14.47 -12.89 -41.24
CA ASN A 605 15.38 -13.70 -42.03
C ASN A 605 16.85 -13.49 -41.61
N ALA A 606 17.25 -12.26 -41.28
CA ALA A 606 18.58 -11.99 -40.74
C ALA A 606 18.80 -12.68 -39.38
N PHE A 607 17.79 -12.65 -38.51
CA PHE A 607 17.83 -13.30 -37.20
C PHE A 607 17.82 -14.83 -37.29
N ASN A 608 16.98 -15.41 -38.16
CA ASN A 608 16.97 -16.85 -38.42
C ASN A 608 18.30 -17.35 -39.00
N LYS A 609 18.92 -16.56 -39.90
CA LYS A 609 20.26 -16.85 -40.42
C LYS A 609 21.35 -16.76 -39.33
N HIS A 610 21.18 -15.90 -38.32
CA HIS A 610 22.06 -15.86 -37.15
C HIS A 610 21.89 -17.10 -36.25
N ILE A 611 20.65 -17.51 -36.00
CA ILE A 611 20.31 -18.72 -35.23
C ILE A 611 20.88 -19.97 -35.91
N GLU A 612 20.72 -20.10 -37.24
CA GLU A 612 21.23 -21.24 -38.03
C GLU A 612 22.76 -21.38 -38.02
N ASN A 613 23.50 -20.31 -37.71
CA ASN A 613 24.97 -20.29 -37.74
C ASN A 613 25.63 -20.27 -36.34
N SER A 614 24.85 -20.19 -35.26
CA SER A 614 25.37 -20.13 -33.88
C SER A 614 25.28 -21.50 -33.18
N SER A 615 26.31 -21.92 -32.45
CA SER A 615 26.27 -23.13 -31.60
C SER A 615 25.45 -22.95 -30.31
N VAL A 616 24.77 -21.80 -30.15
CA VAL A 616 23.94 -21.41 -29.00
C VAL A 616 22.45 -21.59 -29.35
N GLU A 617 22.13 -22.68 -30.07
CA GLU A 617 20.78 -22.95 -30.58
C GLU A 617 19.74 -23.22 -29.48
N TYR A 618 20.15 -23.64 -28.28
CA TYR A 618 19.22 -24.20 -27.28
C TYR A 618 18.69 -23.18 -26.25
N LEU A 619 19.51 -22.23 -25.79
CA LEU A 619 19.12 -21.31 -24.71
C LEU A 619 18.34 -20.09 -25.21
N LEU A 620 18.74 -19.53 -26.35
CA LEU A 620 18.06 -18.38 -26.96
C LEU A 620 16.67 -18.75 -27.49
N SER A 621 16.53 -19.94 -28.08
CA SER A 621 15.22 -20.45 -28.55
C SER A 621 14.28 -20.78 -27.38
N LYS A 622 14.79 -21.27 -26.24
CA LYS A 622 14.02 -21.54 -25.02
C LYS A 622 13.45 -20.24 -24.40
N GLN A 623 14.27 -19.20 -24.25
CA GLN A 623 13.86 -17.95 -23.63
C GLN A 623 12.85 -17.15 -24.48
N VAL A 624 13.05 -17.10 -25.79
CA VAL A 624 12.16 -16.39 -26.73
C VAL A 624 10.78 -17.03 -26.75
N VAL A 625 10.71 -18.38 -26.81
CA VAL A 625 9.44 -19.10 -26.79
C VAL A 625 8.70 -18.89 -25.47
N PHE A 626 9.39 -18.99 -24.34
CA PHE A 626 8.78 -18.79 -23.01
C PHE A 626 8.19 -17.38 -22.82
N ASN A 627 8.90 -16.35 -23.27
CA ASN A 627 8.46 -14.97 -23.14
C ASN A 627 7.26 -14.65 -24.04
N ILE A 628 7.22 -15.21 -25.26
CA ILE A 628 6.06 -15.08 -26.17
C ILE A 628 4.83 -15.77 -25.56
N PHE A 629 5.00 -16.95 -24.95
CA PHE A 629 3.91 -17.64 -24.24
C PHE A 629 3.41 -16.84 -23.03
N SER A 630 4.32 -16.22 -22.27
CA SER A 630 3.98 -15.38 -21.12
C SER A 630 3.17 -14.14 -21.54
N ASP A 631 3.58 -13.44 -22.59
CA ASP A 631 2.85 -12.26 -23.11
C ASP A 631 1.46 -12.63 -23.65
N VAL A 632 1.35 -13.73 -24.39
CA VAL A 632 0.04 -14.25 -24.87
C VAL A 632 -0.87 -14.61 -23.70
N ASN A 633 -0.34 -15.21 -22.64
CA ASN A 633 -1.12 -15.56 -21.45
C ASN A 633 -1.58 -14.32 -20.67
N ASN A 634 -0.69 -13.34 -20.47
CA ASN A 634 -1.03 -12.10 -19.77
C ASN A 634 -2.11 -11.32 -20.52
N ARG A 635 -2.00 -11.18 -21.85
CA ARG A 635 -3.02 -10.52 -22.67
C ARG A 635 -4.34 -11.28 -22.68
N TYR A 636 -4.32 -12.61 -22.64
CA TYR A 636 -5.53 -13.41 -22.53
C TYR A 636 -6.24 -13.20 -21.17
N LEU A 637 -5.47 -13.08 -20.09
CA LEU A 637 -5.99 -12.80 -18.74
C LEU A 637 -6.51 -11.36 -18.60
N GLU A 638 -5.79 -10.38 -19.13
CA GLU A 638 -6.20 -8.96 -19.17
C GLU A 638 -7.51 -8.76 -19.94
N ASN A 639 -7.73 -9.57 -20.98
CA ASN A 639 -8.99 -9.57 -21.74
C ASN A 639 -10.04 -10.54 -21.17
N MET A 640 -9.93 -10.89 -19.88
CA MET A 640 -10.89 -11.76 -19.15
C MET A 640 -11.17 -13.09 -19.88
N GLY A 641 -10.16 -13.67 -20.52
CA GLY A 641 -10.30 -14.93 -21.26
C GLY A 641 -10.98 -14.81 -22.63
N ILE A 642 -11.11 -13.59 -23.16
CA ILE A 642 -11.62 -13.33 -24.51
C ILE A 642 -10.48 -13.40 -25.52
N MET A 643 -10.58 -14.34 -26.46
CA MET A 643 -9.68 -14.47 -27.61
C MET A 643 -9.94 -13.36 -28.64
N THR A 644 -9.10 -12.33 -28.64
CA THR A 644 -9.08 -11.28 -29.67
C THR A 644 -8.34 -11.74 -30.93
N ASP A 645 -8.50 -11.04 -32.04
CA ASP A 645 -7.85 -11.42 -33.30
C ASP A 645 -6.32 -11.29 -33.22
N ASP A 646 -5.81 -10.32 -32.45
CA ASP A 646 -4.37 -10.17 -32.15
C ASP A 646 -3.80 -11.39 -31.40
N ILE A 647 -4.57 -11.98 -30.47
CA ILE A 647 -4.15 -13.18 -29.73
C ILE A 647 -4.19 -14.40 -30.66
N LYS A 648 -5.19 -14.53 -31.56
CA LYS A 648 -5.24 -15.60 -32.55
C LYS A 648 -4.09 -15.54 -33.55
N GLU A 649 -3.73 -14.33 -33.98
CA GLU A 649 -2.61 -14.10 -34.88
C GLU A 649 -1.28 -14.47 -34.21
N SER A 650 -1.12 -14.10 -32.92
CA SER A 650 0.03 -14.50 -32.10
C SER A 650 0.13 -16.03 -31.91
N VAL A 651 -1.00 -16.72 -31.69
CA VAL A 651 -1.03 -18.20 -31.59
C VAL A 651 -0.73 -18.86 -32.94
N SER A 652 -1.26 -18.34 -34.04
CA SER A 652 -0.95 -18.81 -35.40
C SER A 652 0.52 -18.61 -35.73
N PHE A 653 1.09 -17.47 -35.33
CA PHE A 653 2.50 -17.12 -35.47
C PHE A 653 3.42 -18.11 -34.71
N ILE A 654 3.11 -18.44 -33.45
CA ILE A 654 3.83 -19.46 -32.67
C ILE A 654 3.81 -20.83 -33.39
N ASN A 655 2.64 -21.23 -33.89
CA ASN A 655 2.49 -22.51 -34.59
C ASN A 655 3.28 -22.59 -35.91
N ASN A 656 3.44 -21.45 -36.60
CA ASN A 656 4.17 -21.36 -37.86
C ASN A 656 5.70 -21.21 -37.68
N ILE A 657 6.17 -20.69 -36.55
CA ILE A 657 7.60 -20.49 -36.25
C ILE A 657 8.28 -21.74 -35.68
N LEU A 658 7.54 -22.60 -34.98
CA LEU A 658 8.09 -23.81 -34.38
C LEU A 658 8.50 -24.81 -35.47
N SER A 659 9.72 -24.66 -35.98
CA SER A 659 10.31 -25.58 -36.95
C SER A 659 10.34 -27.01 -36.39
N PRO A 660 10.31 -28.04 -37.25
CA PRO A 660 10.43 -29.43 -36.81
C PRO A 660 11.66 -29.71 -35.93
N LYS A 661 12.73 -28.91 -36.05
CA LYS A 661 13.93 -28.97 -35.20
C LYS A 661 13.67 -28.44 -33.78
N ILE A 662 12.97 -27.32 -33.62
CA ILE A 662 12.65 -26.74 -32.30
C ILE A 662 11.67 -27.64 -31.53
N LYS A 663 10.68 -28.21 -32.23
CA LYS A 663 9.79 -29.23 -31.66
C LYS A 663 10.56 -30.46 -31.16
N LYS A 664 11.62 -30.88 -31.87
CA LYS A 664 12.52 -31.97 -31.43
C LYS A 664 13.39 -31.62 -30.22
N ALA A 665 13.77 -30.35 -30.06
CA ALA A 665 14.56 -29.88 -28.93
C ALA A 665 13.73 -29.77 -27.64
N LEU A 666 12.47 -29.32 -27.74
CA LEU A 666 11.52 -29.27 -26.62
C LEU A 666 11.13 -30.66 -26.09
N ILE A 667 11.08 -31.69 -26.95
CA ILE A 667 10.80 -33.09 -26.56
C ILE A 667 11.83 -33.67 -25.56
N LYS A 668 13.02 -33.08 -25.41
CA LYS A 668 14.03 -33.54 -24.43
C LYS A 668 13.74 -33.10 -22.99
N ASP A 669 12.85 -32.13 -22.78
CA ASP A 669 12.47 -31.64 -21.45
C ASP A 669 10.96 -31.86 -21.26
N LYS A 670 10.62 -32.94 -20.56
CA LYS A 670 9.27 -33.52 -20.57
C LYS A 670 8.22 -32.60 -19.94
N ASP A 671 8.59 -31.94 -18.83
CA ASP A 671 7.64 -31.14 -18.04
C ASP A 671 7.24 -29.85 -18.76
N GLU A 672 8.17 -29.20 -19.47
CA GLU A 672 7.90 -28.01 -20.28
C GLU A 672 7.18 -28.33 -21.60
N TYR A 673 7.50 -29.48 -22.21
CA TYR A 673 6.77 -29.97 -23.38
C TYR A 673 5.31 -30.31 -23.03
N ASP A 674 5.09 -30.94 -21.88
CA ASP A 674 3.75 -31.28 -21.39
C ASP A 674 2.95 -30.00 -21.06
N PHE A 675 3.58 -28.97 -20.45
CA PHE A 675 2.96 -27.66 -20.23
C PHE A 675 2.59 -26.94 -21.54
N ALA A 676 3.51 -26.87 -22.51
CA ALA A 676 3.24 -26.22 -23.79
C ALA A 676 2.15 -26.95 -24.57
N LYS A 677 2.13 -28.28 -24.52
CA LYS A 677 1.12 -29.13 -25.16
C LYS A 677 -0.26 -28.99 -24.51
N GLU A 678 -0.31 -28.91 -23.18
CA GLU A 678 -1.55 -28.69 -22.41
C GLU A 678 -2.12 -27.29 -22.68
N PHE A 679 -1.26 -26.26 -22.71
CA PHE A 679 -1.65 -24.89 -23.02
C PHE A 679 -2.17 -24.74 -24.45
N ILE A 680 -1.49 -25.31 -25.44
CA ILE A 680 -1.96 -25.32 -26.84
C ILE A 680 -3.27 -26.10 -26.97
N SER A 681 -3.40 -27.26 -26.32
CA SER A 681 -4.65 -28.04 -26.32
C SER A 681 -5.82 -27.28 -25.69
N LEU A 682 -5.57 -26.52 -24.61
CA LEU A 682 -6.57 -25.65 -23.97
C LEU A 682 -7.04 -24.52 -24.89
N LEU A 683 -6.14 -23.95 -25.70
CA LEU A 683 -6.46 -22.91 -26.67
C LEU A 683 -7.24 -23.48 -27.87
N GLU A 684 -6.89 -24.67 -28.35
CA GLU A 684 -7.57 -25.36 -29.45
C GLU A 684 -8.98 -25.83 -29.05
N LEU A 685 -9.14 -26.46 -27.88
CA LEU A 685 -10.44 -26.92 -27.34
C LEU A 685 -11.44 -25.77 -27.16
N LYS A 686 -10.98 -24.62 -26.65
CA LYS A 686 -11.85 -23.44 -26.49
C LYS A 686 -12.23 -22.78 -27.82
N THR A 687 -11.39 -22.92 -28.84
CA THR A 687 -11.69 -22.44 -30.20
C THR A 687 -12.75 -23.32 -30.87
N GLU A 688 -12.70 -24.64 -30.70
CA GLU A 688 -13.74 -25.57 -31.21
C GLU A 688 -15.10 -25.41 -30.52
N VAL A 689 -15.13 -25.18 -29.20
CA VAL A 689 -16.38 -24.97 -28.44
C VAL A 689 -17.11 -23.70 -28.91
N LYS A 690 -16.38 -22.62 -29.23
CA LYS A 690 -16.97 -21.41 -29.81
C LYS A 690 -17.46 -21.61 -31.26
N ILE A 691 -16.76 -22.41 -32.07
CA ILE A 691 -17.18 -22.73 -33.45
C ILE A 691 -18.45 -23.60 -33.47
N LYS A 692 -18.59 -24.55 -32.53
CA LYS A 692 -19.82 -25.35 -32.37
C LYS A 692 -21.00 -24.51 -31.89
N ASN A 693 -20.79 -23.60 -30.94
CA ASN A 693 -21.85 -22.73 -30.42
C ASN A 693 -22.28 -21.62 -31.40
N LYS A 694 -21.44 -21.27 -32.40
CA LYS A 694 -21.82 -20.37 -33.52
C LYS A 694 -22.54 -21.07 -34.67
N LYS A 695 -22.56 -22.41 -34.71
CA LYS A 695 -23.31 -23.20 -35.70
C LYS A 695 -24.70 -23.65 -35.19
N SER A 696 -25.00 -23.41 -33.91
CA SER A 696 -26.30 -23.67 -33.28
C SER A 696 -27.08 -22.41 -32.91
N LEU A 697 -26.66 -21.26 -33.44
CA LEU A 697 -27.38 -19.99 -33.56
C LEU A 697 -27.44 -19.65 -35.04
#